data_AF-A0A9W8K1V9-F1
#
_entry.id   AF-A0A9W8K1V9-F1
#
_cell.length_a   1.000
_cell.length_b   1.000
_cell.length_c   1.000
_cell.angle_alpha   90.00
_cell.angle_beta   90.00
_cell.angle_gamma   90.00
#
_symmetry.space_group_name_H-M   'P 1'
#
loop_
_entity.id
_entity.type
_entity.pdbx_description
1 polymer ?
#
loop_
_entity_poly.entity_id
_entity_poly.type
_entity_poly.pdbx_seq_one_letter_code
_entity_poly.pdbx_strand_id
1 'polypeptide(L)'
;MSSSFTRTRDSRGRFMRPKPPRTETSHPTYLPAEVIRLILDGLIAQNDQPSVEAFSRVSSFFLEDCRKHLMQAFDLRKAPRGNPYTTIVPATQMMVEYITRFAVLLQRQPHLAGYVKKIRIFCDDSNQNVSWVKQRTAMPFILDHLSQVTELELTLEEPVEWVHIDPELRRAFLAVMGRGMGVTQLKITGIRNLPMMLLNQSRSLKSMELHTCTFIFPDISLCPPEEQQLMQRISQGLSRKTYLDELTVGNSGVYIGVALATDHGRFLRVDISRLKRLEMDLGRRPPENVEAWKIVLFARKSIQTLVVRQTDMEFKPALLIQLPNPGQFMNHPLMKIWHLEQLTHFDLTVVFHSLERYEGPSHRPTLVRRPPQNCYEQPLMPWAMILWAGNKTLRTITLTLECYGLEDEELFSACFEIETDHTTGPGPYPPIPTSWSLLDTALKNQNTFPSLQKIDVVMKLPEASSSMSDAQAPISALQREVVSMIKKLLHETRRRVVLNTRDAAYVIPLNRPLSVTTMFDSLPPEIILQILAYLPVTSLPFLSSVSHTWNDFFAKNETSIYREAALLHGFADQRTAEPDHAILSKRYSDRVLNSGLTWKKLCETRVKVRNAWNGYAPSSVISFPTHMPNAGAFPTKVHRIKVDEKRGLLMITSQEGGLFVMDVDTGELLFALRAGYVHEYAHIEYSEGYMIFDRLDNSREVWRLQDIEATEEALVDEESRPDQLQIEEFQMGMHFARYVQLSQSFDEPGLSLRGCFEPYAVLTAPGATRCSRFVYPTLLAACLDRVYMWDVPTGRVMEIIEGLDVLSTDTALPLEPVSNSTPIADAGVAEEYVAPLSESLEAIVYVDHNVNHVFLAGRHAVRVFDKARVDTDNENPSLGSSNSNTHQGRVVLNLRSTHPRAGRWLYSLRHGSGIQEEASTLVHYEVEVNERQWARQTHRLVDQFIAVHVSPCGSHFAALLSGCRLLLVSNFKRMNRNPRTRAHEVELYNSTLDIHLGSSGSARSIYLAYEAGDGGEGRIGVVTSRAVFIILVPPIPATEDTTLPVVPPKIRIARVKAFMNPSSLSSVSCLMLSDTGLFLNWDGDNNNSPEDEDASQNWEEAFEDSLRDSDVPDTDGGDVVVSPDIPDQRADTSIVHAVEFLPPETR
;
A
#
# COMPACT_ATOMS: atom_id res chain seq x y z
N MET A 1 36.70 -11.73 48.63
CA MET A 1 38.09 -12.04 48.26
C MET A 1 38.40 -11.33 46.95
N SER A 2 39.55 -10.68 46.91
CA SER A 2 40.04 -9.73 45.89
C SER A 2 40.40 -10.37 44.54
N SER A 3 40.18 -9.63 43.45
CA SER A 3 41.02 -9.44 42.23
C SER A 3 40.13 -9.25 41.00
N SER A 4 40.35 -8.38 40.01
CA SER A 4 41.32 -7.32 39.72
C SER A 4 40.86 -6.72 38.38
N PHE A 5 40.53 -5.42 38.31
CA PHE A 5 40.21 -4.75 37.04
C PHE A 5 41.48 -4.12 36.44
N THR A 6 41.89 -4.62 35.28
CA THR A 6 42.95 -4.05 34.44
C THR A 6 42.43 -2.80 33.72
N ARG A 7 43.08 -1.65 33.94
CA ARG A 7 42.85 -0.40 33.17
C ARG A 7 43.69 -0.42 31.90
N THR A 8 43.05 -0.36 30.74
CA THR A 8 43.70 -0.17 29.44
C THR A 8 44.11 1.30 29.25
N ARG A 9 45.35 1.52 28.80
CA ARG A 9 45.92 2.80 28.38
C ARG A 9 45.85 2.91 26.86
N ASP A 10 45.55 4.11 26.34
CA ASP A 10 45.69 4.47 24.93
C ASP A 10 47.19 4.54 24.52
N SER A 11 47.47 4.28 23.24
CA SER A 11 48.78 4.23 22.59
C SER A 11 49.62 5.53 22.64
N ARG A 12 49.10 6.63 23.19
CA ARG A 12 49.83 7.88 23.42
C ARG A 12 50.04 8.25 24.90
N GLY A 13 49.75 7.36 25.83
CA GLY A 13 50.20 7.48 27.23
C GLY A 13 49.64 8.65 28.05
N ARG A 14 48.56 9.32 27.60
CA ARG A 14 47.91 10.38 28.39
C ARG A 14 46.78 9.84 29.26
N PHE A 15 46.81 10.20 30.55
CA PHE A 15 45.68 9.98 31.47
C PHE A 15 44.54 10.93 31.10
N MET A 16 43.35 10.40 30.78
CA MET A 16 42.14 11.21 30.62
C MET A 16 41.74 11.84 31.96
N ARG A 17 41.58 13.17 31.97
CA ARG A 17 40.96 13.89 33.09
C ARG A 17 39.48 13.47 33.24
N PRO A 18 38.94 13.40 34.46
CA PRO A 18 37.50 13.18 34.66
C PRO A 18 36.71 14.33 34.04
N LYS A 19 35.70 14.02 33.22
CA LYS A 19 34.70 15.00 32.79
C LYS A 19 33.91 15.49 34.02
N PRO A 20 33.56 16.78 34.12
CA PRO A 20 32.71 17.27 35.19
C PRO A 20 31.30 16.65 35.08
N PRO A 21 30.56 16.51 36.20
CA PRO A 21 29.23 15.95 36.20
C PRO A 21 28.32 16.87 35.37
N ARG A 22 27.66 16.29 34.36
CA ARG A 22 26.57 16.97 33.65
C ARG A 22 25.45 17.20 34.65
N THR A 23 25.07 18.46 34.81
CA THR A 23 23.83 18.89 35.44
C THR A 23 22.66 18.10 34.86
N GLU A 24 21.88 17.49 35.74
CA GLU A 24 20.64 16.77 35.44
C GLU A 24 19.65 17.73 34.76
N THR A 25 19.62 17.67 33.44
CA THR A 25 18.48 18.12 32.66
C THR A 25 17.38 17.07 32.84
N SER A 26 16.22 17.50 33.34
CA SER A 26 14.98 16.73 33.46
C SER A 26 14.79 15.77 32.28
N HIS A 27 14.98 14.48 32.54
CA HIS A 27 14.74 13.43 31.56
C HIS A 27 13.24 13.38 31.22
N PRO A 28 12.86 13.22 29.93
CA PRO A 28 11.48 12.94 29.58
C PRO A 28 11.07 11.64 30.26
N THR A 29 9.86 11.63 30.83
CA THR A 29 9.23 10.48 31.49
C THR A 29 9.19 9.26 30.56
N TYR A 30 10.17 8.38 30.69
CA TYR A 30 10.11 7.04 30.11
C TYR A 30 9.19 6.16 30.97
N LEU A 31 8.37 5.33 30.33
CA LEU A 31 7.66 4.24 31.02
C LEU A 31 8.69 3.35 31.74
N PRO A 32 8.39 2.84 32.96
CA PRO A 32 9.25 1.89 33.64
C PRO A 32 9.57 0.67 32.76
N ALA A 33 10.78 0.14 32.87
CA ALA A 33 11.24 -1.00 32.06
C ALA A 33 10.34 -2.24 32.23
N GLU A 34 9.71 -2.39 33.40
CA GLU A 34 8.75 -3.43 33.71
C GLU A 34 7.46 -3.29 32.89
N VAL A 35 6.96 -2.07 32.71
CA VAL A 35 5.77 -1.79 31.90
C VAL A 35 6.06 -2.07 30.43
N ILE A 36 7.24 -1.67 29.95
CA ILE A 36 7.67 -1.95 28.58
C ILE A 36 7.80 -3.45 28.34
N ARG A 37 8.34 -4.21 29.30
CA ARG A 37 8.38 -5.67 29.20
C ARG A 37 6.99 -6.30 29.18
N LEU A 38 6.04 -5.80 29.98
CA LEU A 38 4.65 -6.25 29.93
C LEU A 38 3.98 -5.97 28.58
N ILE A 39 4.24 -4.80 27.98
CA ILE A 39 3.76 -4.47 26.64
C ILE A 39 4.36 -5.45 25.62
N LEU A 40 5.67 -5.67 25.69
CA LEU A 40 6.37 -6.60 24.82
C LEU A 40 5.78 -8.01 24.96
N ASP A 41 5.60 -8.50 26.19
CA ASP A 41 4.96 -9.80 26.49
C ASP A 41 3.53 -9.88 25.93
N GLY A 42 2.78 -8.78 25.99
CA GLY A 42 1.44 -8.66 25.40
C GLY A 42 1.44 -8.77 23.87
N LEU A 43 2.35 -8.05 23.20
CA LEU A 43 2.54 -8.13 21.74
C LEU A 43 2.93 -9.55 21.31
N ILE A 44 3.81 -10.19 22.08
CA ILE A 44 4.24 -11.57 21.86
C ILE A 44 3.06 -12.54 22.04
N ALA A 45 2.25 -12.37 23.09
CA ALA A 45 1.09 -13.21 23.33
C ALA A 45 0.04 -13.09 22.22
N GLN A 46 -0.06 -11.93 21.58
CA GLN A 46 -0.91 -11.66 20.42
C GLN A 46 -0.28 -12.10 19.09
N ASN A 47 0.97 -12.56 19.10
CA ASN A 47 1.75 -12.93 17.91
C ASN A 47 1.95 -11.77 16.92
N ASP A 48 2.02 -10.53 17.41
CA ASP A 48 2.26 -9.31 16.62
C ASP A 48 3.76 -9.11 16.35
N GLN A 49 4.30 -9.89 15.41
CA GLN A 49 5.72 -9.82 15.04
C GLN A 49 6.16 -8.46 14.47
N PRO A 50 5.39 -7.79 13.58
CA PRO A 50 5.77 -6.48 13.05
C PRO A 50 6.03 -5.44 14.15
N SER A 51 5.16 -5.38 15.16
CA SER A 51 5.33 -4.46 16.29
C SER A 51 6.55 -4.81 17.14
N VAL A 52 6.81 -6.10 17.41
CA VAL A 52 8.02 -6.54 18.14
C VAL A 52 9.30 -6.22 17.35
N GLU A 53 9.28 -6.35 16.03
CA GLU A 53 10.40 -6.00 15.16
C GLU A 53 10.65 -4.49 15.17
N ALA A 54 9.60 -3.69 15.02
CA ALA A 54 9.69 -2.23 15.16
C ALA A 54 10.28 -1.86 16.54
N PHE A 55 9.80 -2.50 17.61
CA PHE A 55 10.27 -2.28 18.97
C PHE A 55 11.77 -2.58 19.12
N SER A 56 12.26 -3.65 18.48
CA SER A 56 13.68 -4.03 18.50
C SER A 56 14.61 -2.99 17.87
N ARG A 57 14.09 -2.14 16.97
CA ARG A 57 14.82 -1.07 16.29
C ARG A 57 14.83 0.24 17.09
N VAL A 58 13.88 0.42 18.01
CA VAL A 58 13.73 1.65 18.80
C VAL A 58 14.76 1.75 19.93
N SER A 59 15.11 0.64 20.58
CA SER A 59 16.04 0.66 21.72
C SER A 59 16.88 -0.60 21.85
N SER A 60 18.20 -0.42 21.99
CA SER A 60 19.15 -1.50 22.27
C SER A 60 18.93 -2.15 23.64
N PHE A 61 18.26 -1.47 24.57
CA PHE A 61 18.00 -1.97 25.92
C PHE A 61 17.04 -3.17 25.92
N PHE A 62 16.03 -3.17 25.04
CA PHE A 62 15.04 -4.24 24.92
C PHE A 62 15.34 -5.22 23.79
N LEU A 63 16.38 -4.94 22.99
CA LEU A 63 16.77 -5.74 21.84
C LEU A 63 16.95 -7.23 22.17
N GLU A 64 17.52 -7.54 23.34
CA GLU A 64 17.74 -8.92 23.76
C GLU A 64 16.44 -9.66 24.10
N ASP A 65 15.48 -8.96 24.70
CA ASP A 65 14.16 -9.50 24.99
C ASP A 65 13.39 -9.70 23.67
N CYS A 66 13.38 -8.71 22.77
CA CYS A 66 12.78 -8.87 21.43
C CYS A 66 13.41 -10.03 20.63
N ARG A 67 14.75 -10.18 20.66
CA ARG A 67 15.46 -11.25 19.93
C ARG A 67 15.04 -12.64 20.36
N LYS A 68 14.81 -12.88 21.65
CA LYS A 68 14.33 -14.18 22.15
C LYS A 68 13.03 -14.61 21.47
N HIS A 69 12.17 -13.66 21.15
CA HIS A 69 10.86 -13.91 20.54
C HIS A 69 10.91 -13.92 19.02
N LEU A 70 11.59 -12.94 18.41
CA LEU A 70 11.76 -12.87 16.96
C LEU A 70 12.52 -14.08 16.40
N MET A 71 13.49 -14.59 17.15
CA MET A 71 14.30 -15.75 16.75
C MET A 71 13.78 -17.08 17.29
N GLN A 72 12.59 -17.12 17.88
CA GLN A 72 12.03 -18.36 18.42
C GLN A 72 11.80 -19.42 17.33
N ALA A 73 11.59 -18.99 16.09
CA ALA A 73 11.44 -19.85 14.93
C ALA A 73 12.42 -19.47 13.81
N PHE A 74 13.16 -20.46 13.31
CA PHE A 74 13.88 -20.37 12.04
C PHE A 74 12.97 -20.94 10.95
N ASP A 75 12.41 -20.08 10.11
CA ASP A 75 11.34 -20.43 9.16
C ASP A 75 11.72 -20.02 7.74
N LEU A 76 12.08 -21.00 6.90
CA LEU A 76 12.50 -20.76 5.51
C LEU A 76 11.35 -20.30 4.61
N ARG A 77 10.08 -20.41 5.04
CA ARG A 77 8.94 -19.84 4.28
C ARG A 77 8.96 -18.32 4.25
N LYS A 78 9.62 -17.71 5.23
CA LYS A 78 9.83 -16.26 5.33
C LYS A 78 11.10 -15.79 4.61
N ALA A 79 11.86 -16.71 3.99
CA ALA A 79 12.94 -16.30 3.12
C ALA A 79 12.34 -15.37 2.04
N PRO A 80 12.99 -14.24 1.73
CA PRO A 80 12.48 -13.31 0.75
C PRO A 80 12.25 -14.07 -0.56
N ARG A 81 10.98 -14.21 -0.95
CA ARG A 81 10.62 -14.67 -2.28
C ARG A 81 10.95 -13.50 -3.19
N GLY A 82 11.99 -13.64 -4.01
CA GLY A 82 12.24 -12.68 -5.09
C GLY A 82 10.93 -12.48 -5.85
N ASN A 83 10.63 -11.24 -6.24
CA ASN A 83 9.47 -10.99 -7.09
C ASN A 83 9.64 -11.88 -8.34
N PRO A 84 8.68 -12.78 -8.62
CA PRO A 84 8.82 -13.77 -9.70
C PRO A 84 9.05 -13.13 -11.08
N TYR A 85 8.84 -11.81 -11.20
CA TYR A 85 8.98 -11.05 -12.44
C TYR A 85 10.26 -10.19 -12.53
N THR A 86 11.12 -10.08 -11.51
CA THR A 86 12.23 -9.09 -11.51
C THR A 86 13.64 -9.57 -11.18
N THR A 87 13.90 -10.86 -10.91
CA THR A 87 15.26 -11.28 -10.51
C THR A 87 15.94 -12.27 -11.45
N ILE A 88 17.11 -11.89 -11.96
CA ILE A 88 18.13 -12.72 -12.63
C ILE A 88 18.69 -13.83 -11.70
N VAL A 89 18.44 -13.73 -10.39
CA VAL A 89 18.93 -14.65 -9.36
C VAL A 89 17.88 -15.74 -9.07
N PRO A 90 18.17 -17.04 -9.31
CA PRO A 90 17.24 -18.12 -9.03
C PRO A 90 16.79 -18.15 -7.56
N ALA A 91 15.52 -18.48 -7.29
CA ALA A 91 14.97 -18.57 -5.93
C ALA A 91 15.83 -19.45 -4.99
N THR A 92 16.44 -20.50 -5.53
CA THR A 92 17.40 -21.37 -4.83
C THR A 92 18.58 -20.60 -4.25
N GLN A 93 19.12 -19.62 -4.99
CA GLN A 93 20.27 -18.84 -4.56
C GLN A 93 19.91 -17.87 -3.43
N MET A 94 18.71 -17.27 -3.47
CA MET A 94 18.22 -16.43 -2.36
C MET A 94 18.03 -17.23 -1.08
N MET A 95 17.53 -18.47 -1.19
CA MET A 95 17.39 -19.36 -0.03
C MET A 95 18.75 -19.77 0.55
N VAL A 96 19.70 -20.16 -0.30
CA VAL A 96 21.08 -20.46 0.11
C VAL A 96 21.73 -19.26 0.78
N GLU A 97 21.50 -18.05 0.27
CA GLU A 97 22.00 -16.82 0.88
C GLU A 97 21.35 -16.57 2.25
N TYR A 98 20.04 -16.75 2.39
CA TYR A 98 19.34 -16.61 3.66
C TYR A 98 19.89 -17.59 4.73
N ILE A 99 20.05 -18.87 4.36
CA ILE A 99 20.68 -19.89 5.21
C ILE A 99 22.11 -19.47 5.57
N THR A 100 22.89 -19.00 4.62
CA THR A 100 24.29 -18.57 4.84
C THR A 100 24.36 -17.37 5.78
N ARG A 101 23.52 -16.36 5.60
CA ARG A 101 23.45 -15.17 6.49
C ARG A 101 23.08 -15.57 7.91
N PHE A 102 22.15 -16.50 8.09
CA PHE A 102 21.79 -17.02 9.41
C PHE A 102 22.93 -17.80 10.06
N ALA A 103 23.65 -18.63 9.29
CA ALA A 103 24.82 -19.34 9.78
C ALA A 103 25.92 -18.36 10.24
N VAL A 104 26.19 -17.31 9.47
CA VAL A 104 27.13 -16.24 9.84
C VAL A 104 26.67 -15.51 11.11
N LEU A 105 25.37 -15.26 11.26
CA LEU A 105 24.82 -14.67 12.47
C LEU A 105 25.07 -15.54 13.69
N LEU A 106 24.78 -16.85 13.61
CA LEU A 106 25.05 -17.79 14.70
C LEU A 106 26.55 -17.91 15.02
N GLN A 107 27.41 -17.85 14.00
CA GLN A 107 28.86 -17.86 14.19
C GLN A 107 29.34 -16.61 14.95
N ARG A 108 28.77 -15.44 14.65
CA ARG A 108 29.09 -14.18 15.33
C ARG A 108 28.46 -14.09 16.72
N GLN A 109 27.28 -14.67 16.91
CA GLN A 109 26.49 -14.59 18.13
C GLN A 109 25.94 -15.98 18.54
N PRO A 110 26.79 -16.87 19.10
CA PRO A 110 26.39 -18.26 19.39
C PRO A 110 25.28 -18.40 20.43
N HIS A 111 25.10 -17.43 21.32
CA HIS A 111 24.04 -17.45 22.33
C HIS A 111 22.63 -17.42 21.73
N LEU A 112 22.46 -16.84 20.53
CA LEU A 112 21.18 -16.81 19.82
C LEU A 112 20.69 -18.21 19.43
N ALA A 113 21.59 -19.19 19.32
CA ALA A 113 21.22 -20.57 19.05
C ALA A 113 20.33 -21.17 20.17
N GLY A 114 20.42 -20.64 21.38
CA GLY A 114 19.54 -21.01 22.49
C GLY A 114 18.12 -20.45 22.39
N TYR A 115 17.87 -19.47 21.51
CA TYR A 115 16.54 -18.86 21.36
C TYR A 115 15.67 -19.61 20.36
N VAL A 116 16.27 -20.27 19.38
CA VAL A 116 15.54 -21.02 18.34
C VAL A 116 14.98 -22.31 18.93
N LYS A 117 13.64 -22.36 19.04
CA LYS A 117 12.89 -23.53 19.51
C LYS A 117 12.18 -24.27 18.37
N LYS A 118 11.91 -23.58 17.27
CA LYS A 118 11.18 -24.11 16.12
C LYS A 118 12.03 -24.01 14.86
N ILE A 119 12.10 -25.08 14.08
CA ILE A 119 12.74 -25.10 12.76
C ILE A 119 11.69 -25.51 11.75
N ARG A 120 11.49 -24.69 10.72
CA ARG A 120 10.57 -24.97 9.63
C ARG A 120 11.28 -24.82 8.30
N ILE A 121 11.48 -25.95 7.64
CA ILE A 121 12.11 -26.06 6.34
C ILE A 121 11.01 -26.37 5.34
N PHE A 122 10.83 -25.48 4.37
CA PHE A 122 9.82 -25.61 3.34
C PHE A 122 10.47 -25.48 1.97
N CYS A 123 10.12 -26.39 1.07
CA CYS A 123 10.58 -26.40 -0.32
C CYS A 123 9.38 -26.52 -1.26
N ASP A 124 9.10 -25.44 -1.98
CA ASP A 124 8.03 -25.28 -2.98
C ASP A 124 8.46 -25.87 -4.33
N ASP A 125 7.51 -26.47 -5.06
CA ASP A 125 7.65 -27.15 -6.35
C ASP A 125 7.86 -26.16 -7.52
N SER A 126 7.34 -24.94 -7.39
CA SER A 126 7.25 -23.97 -8.49
C SER A 126 8.58 -23.48 -9.10
N ASN A 127 9.75 -23.87 -8.57
CA ASN A 127 11.04 -23.22 -8.93
C ASN A 127 12.33 -24.06 -8.80
N GLN A 128 12.38 -25.35 -9.18
CA GLN A 128 13.62 -26.18 -9.12
C GLN A 128 14.35 -26.15 -7.74
N ASN A 129 13.61 -25.79 -6.67
CA ASN A 129 14.17 -25.39 -5.38
C ASN A 129 14.68 -26.58 -4.55
N VAL A 130 14.29 -27.82 -4.88
CA VAL A 130 14.76 -29.01 -4.13
C VAL A 130 16.28 -29.22 -4.27
N SER A 131 16.90 -28.60 -5.28
CA SER A 131 18.34 -28.73 -5.54
C SER A 131 19.23 -28.32 -4.36
N TRP A 132 18.84 -27.35 -3.52
CA TRP A 132 19.67 -26.96 -2.36
C TRP A 132 19.72 -28.05 -1.28
N VAL A 133 18.67 -28.87 -1.12
CA VAL A 133 18.64 -30.00 -0.18
C VAL A 133 19.63 -31.10 -0.60
N LYS A 134 19.94 -31.14 -1.91
CA LYS A 134 20.94 -32.05 -2.51
C LYS A 134 22.35 -31.44 -2.54
N GLN A 135 22.49 -30.14 -2.29
CA GLN A 135 23.75 -29.41 -2.31
C GLN A 135 24.27 -29.18 -0.89
N ARG A 136 25.60 -29.03 -0.78
CA ARG A 136 26.24 -28.70 0.49
C ARG A 136 25.96 -27.25 0.86
N THR A 137 24.99 -27.03 1.74
CA THR A 137 24.61 -25.70 2.25
C THR A 137 25.18 -25.45 3.65
N ALA A 138 24.96 -24.26 4.20
CA ALA A 138 25.28 -23.97 5.61
C ALA A 138 24.25 -24.55 6.60
N MET A 139 23.23 -25.28 6.13
CA MET A 139 22.17 -25.83 6.97
C MET A 139 22.66 -26.90 7.98
N PRO A 140 23.57 -27.83 7.63
CA PRO A 140 24.15 -28.77 8.61
C PRO A 140 24.81 -28.05 9.79
N PHE A 141 25.53 -26.94 9.51
CA PHE A 141 26.14 -26.11 10.53
C PHE A 141 25.08 -25.50 11.46
N ILE A 142 23.99 -24.93 10.91
CA ILE A 142 22.91 -24.37 11.72
C ILE A 142 22.33 -25.44 12.64
N LEU A 143 21.91 -26.58 12.08
CA LEU A 143 21.33 -27.69 12.86
C LEU A 143 22.27 -28.19 13.95
N ASP A 144 23.58 -28.24 13.69
CA ASP A 144 24.56 -28.62 14.70
C ASP A 144 24.67 -27.59 15.85
N HIS A 145 24.36 -26.30 15.64
CA HIS A 145 24.42 -25.28 16.69
C HIS A 145 23.12 -25.15 17.50
N LEU A 146 21.97 -25.54 16.94
CA LEU A 146 20.67 -25.38 17.59
C LEU A 146 20.41 -26.49 18.62
N SER A 147 20.64 -26.18 19.91
CA SER A 147 20.57 -27.16 21.01
C SER A 147 19.20 -27.26 21.71
N GLN A 148 18.32 -26.27 21.52
CA GLN A 148 17.02 -26.16 22.21
C GLN A 148 15.80 -26.37 21.30
N VAL A 149 15.99 -27.05 20.17
CA VAL A 149 14.91 -27.29 19.19
C VAL A 149 13.87 -28.25 19.77
N THR A 150 12.64 -27.78 19.91
CA THR A 150 11.48 -28.56 20.39
C THR A 150 10.52 -28.94 19.27
N GLU A 151 10.50 -28.17 18.17
CA GLU A 151 9.63 -28.39 17.01
C GLU A 151 10.48 -28.41 15.73
N LEU A 152 10.33 -29.47 14.93
CA LEU A 152 11.04 -29.64 13.66
C LEU A 152 10.04 -29.98 12.56
N GLU A 153 9.96 -29.12 11.56
CA GLU A 153 9.11 -29.26 10.37
C GLU A 153 9.98 -29.27 9.11
N LEU A 154 9.82 -30.31 8.29
CA LEU A 154 10.44 -30.45 6.98
C LEU A 154 9.35 -30.80 5.96
N THR A 155 9.06 -29.88 5.06
CA THR A 155 8.03 -30.03 4.03
C THR A 155 8.64 -29.86 2.65
N LEU A 156 8.59 -30.93 1.87
CA LEU A 156 8.98 -30.96 0.47
C LEU A 156 7.70 -31.24 -0.34
N GLU A 157 7.34 -30.36 -1.27
CA GLU A 157 6.17 -30.57 -2.13
C GLU A 157 6.40 -31.73 -3.09
N GLU A 158 7.55 -31.75 -3.79
CA GLU A 158 7.99 -32.94 -4.51
C GLU A 158 8.58 -33.99 -3.57
N PRO A 159 8.11 -35.25 -3.61
CA PRO A 159 8.69 -36.31 -2.80
C PRO A 159 10.15 -36.60 -3.15
N VAL A 160 11.05 -36.48 -2.17
CA VAL A 160 12.50 -36.74 -2.34
C VAL A 160 12.90 -38.02 -1.61
N GLU A 161 13.71 -38.87 -2.24
CA GLU A 161 14.28 -40.02 -1.53
C GLU A 161 15.32 -39.57 -0.50
N TRP A 162 15.27 -40.13 0.70
CA TRP A 162 16.21 -39.84 1.79
C TRP A 162 17.68 -40.00 1.38
N VAL A 163 17.98 -40.92 0.45
CA VAL A 163 19.35 -41.11 -0.04
C VAL A 163 19.88 -39.93 -0.86
N HIS A 164 18.98 -39.13 -1.45
CA HIS A 164 19.33 -37.97 -2.27
C HIS A 164 19.48 -36.67 -1.46
N ILE A 165 19.15 -36.68 -0.17
CA ILE A 165 19.41 -35.54 0.72
C ILE A 165 20.91 -35.53 1.05
N ASP A 166 21.52 -34.33 1.07
CA ASP A 166 22.94 -34.15 1.39
C ASP A 166 23.36 -34.94 2.65
N PRO A 167 24.45 -35.74 2.60
CA PRO A 167 24.88 -36.59 3.73
C PRO A 167 25.15 -35.81 5.03
N GLU A 168 25.71 -34.60 4.95
CA GLU A 168 25.94 -33.78 6.14
C GLU A 168 24.64 -33.27 6.72
N LEU A 169 23.69 -32.89 5.87
CA LEU A 169 22.35 -32.50 6.28
C LEU A 169 21.61 -33.65 6.97
N ARG A 170 21.67 -34.88 6.41
CA ARG A 170 21.10 -36.07 7.05
C ARG A 170 21.73 -36.36 8.41
N ARG A 171 23.06 -36.29 8.52
CA ARG A 171 23.78 -36.42 9.79
C ARG A 171 23.32 -35.37 10.80
N ALA A 172 23.22 -34.11 10.39
CA ALA A 172 22.80 -33.02 11.26
C ALA A 172 21.34 -33.17 11.73
N PHE A 173 20.45 -33.61 10.84
CA PHE A 173 19.07 -33.99 11.19
C PHE A 173 19.02 -35.11 12.23
N LEU A 174 19.78 -36.18 12.03
CA LEU A 174 19.90 -37.28 12.99
C LEU A 174 20.46 -36.81 14.33
N ALA A 175 21.45 -35.90 14.31
CA ALA A 175 22.05 -35.32 15.49
C ALA A 175 21.05 -34.47 16.29
N VAL A 176 20.24 -33.63 15.61
CA VAL A 176 19.18 -32.83 16.27
C VAL A 176 18.16 -33.75 16.94
N MET A 177 17.73 -34.81 16.26
CA MET A 177 16.80 -35.79 16.80
C MET A 177 17.37 -36.56 18.00
N GLY A 178 18.69 -36.75 18.08
CA GLY A 178 19.37 -37.49 19.16
C GLY A 178 19.76 -36.67 20.39
N ARG A 179 19.54 -35.35 20.41
CA ARG A 179 19.91 -34.47 21.55
C ARG A 179 19.03 -34.69 22.77
N GLY A 180 19.62 -34.50 23.97
CA GLY A 180 19.00 -34.83 25.27
C GLY A 180 17.75 -34.01 25.65
N MET A 181 17.62 -32.77 25.18
CA MET A 181 16.41 -31.93 25.35
C MET A 181 15.39 -32.10 24.19
N GLY A 182 15.48 -33.24 23.48
CA GLY A 182 15.10 -33.43 22.08
C GLY A 182 13.71 -33.02 21.60
N VAL A 183 13.57 -33.06 20.27
CA VAL A 183 12.38 -32.67 19.51
C VAL A 183 11.11 -33.32 20.06
N THR A 184 10.16 -32.49 20.48
CA THR A 184 8.85 -32.89 21.01
C THR A 184 7.76 -32.97 19.94
N GLN A 185 7.90 -32.20 18.87
CA GLN A 185 6.99 -32.21 17.72
C GLN A 185 7.79 -32.37 16.42
N LEU A 186 7.44 -33.37 15.62
CA LEU A 186 8.10 -33.64 14.34
C LEU A 186 7.06 -33.63 13.22
N LYS A 187 7.27 -32.82 12.20
CA LYS A 187 6.46 -32.82 10.98
C LYS A 187 7.34 -33.08 9.77
N ILE A 188 7.01 -34.11 8.99
CA ILE A 188 7.73 -34.46 7.77
C ILE A 188 6.72 -34.65 6.64
N THR A 189 6.94 -33.97 5.52
CA THR A 189 6.15 -34.10 4.31
C THR A 189 7.07 -34.36 3.10
N GLY A 190 6.71 -35.31 2.25
CA GLY A 190 7.39 -35.52 0.96
C GLY A 190 8.77 -36.18 1.06
N ILE A 191 9.00 -37.10 2.02
CA ILE A 191 10.25 -37.86 2.08
C ILE A 191 10.01 -39.34 1.87
N ARG A 192 10.60 -39.88 0.80
CA ARG A 192 10.59 -41.31 0.52
C ARG A 192 11.78 -42.00 1.18
N ASN A 193 11.61 -43.26 1.54
CA ASN A 193 12.65 -44.11 2.10
C ASN A 193 13.31 -43.53 3.36
N LEU A 194 12.50 -42.92 4.23
CA LEU A 194 12.94 -42.40 5.52
C LEU A 194 13.40 -43.56 6.43
N PRO A 195 14.60 -43.51 7.03
CA PRO A 195 15.05 -44.58 7.92
C PRO A 195 14.21 -44.58 9.20
N MET A 196 13.57 -45.72 9.52
CA MET A 196 12.78 -45.87 10.75
C MET A 196 13.58 -45.52 12.02
N MET A 197 14.90 -45.66 12.00
CA MET A 197 15.79 -45.35 13.11
C MET A 197 15.84 -43.87 13.49
N LEU A 198 15.43 -42.97 12.59
CA LEU A 198 15.28 -41.54 12.90
C LEU A 198 14.31 -41.32 14.05
N LEU A 199 13.18 -42.05 14.05
CA LEU A 199 12.12 -41.92 15.05
C LEU A 199 12.56 -42.47 16.42
N ASN A 200 13.51 -43.40 16.44
CA ASN A 200 14.05 -43.97 17.67
C ASN A 200 15.02 -43.04 18.41
N GLN A 201 15.50 -41.98 17.76
CA GLN A 201 16.45 -41.04 18.36
C GLN A 201 15.82 -40.15 19.41
N SER A 202 14.59 -39.68 19.14
CA SER A 202 13.94 -38.72 20.02
C SER A 202 13.31 -39.43 21.21
N ARG A 203 13.79 -39.10 22.41
CA ARG A 203 13.24 -39.58 23.70
C ARG A 203 12.05 -38.74 24.16
N SER A 204 11.86 -37.57 23.57
CA SER A 204 10.90 -36.56 24.01
C SER A 204 9.77 -36.34 23.00
N LEU A 205 9.75 -37.08 21.90
CA LEU A 205 8.74 -36.93 20.85
C LEU A 205 7.35 -37.25 21.41
N LYS A 206 6.45 -36.28 21.34
CA LYS A 206 5.05 -36.37 21.79
C LYS A 206 4.07 -36.25 20.63
N SER A 207 4.37 -35.41 19.65
CA SER A 207 3.52 -35.18 18.48
C SER A 207 4.30 -35.46 17.20
N MET A 208 3.67 -36.15 16.24
CA MET A 208 4.29 -36.49 14.97
C MET A 208 3.30 -36.36 13.82
N GLU A 209 3.68 -35.64 12.76
CA GLU A 209 2.90 -35.47 11.55
C GLU A 209 3.69 -35.98 10.34
N LEU A 210 3.12 -36.90 9.58
CA LEU A 210 3.78 -37.56 8.46
C LEU A 210 2.87 -37.52 7.23
N HIS A 211 3.25 -36.75 6.22
CA HIS A 211 2.51 -36.62 4.97
C HIS A 211 3.35 -37.11 3.80
N THR A 212 2.77 -37.89 2.89
CA THR A 212 3.47 -38.42 1.68
C THR A 212 4.86 -39.04 1.94
N CYS A 213 5.07 -39.63 3.12
CA CYS A 213 6.32 -40.23 3.53
C CYS A 213 6.31 -41.75 3.33
N THR A 214 7.43 -42.32 2.89
CA THR A 214 7.65 -43.77 2.89
C THR A 214 8.84 -44.11 3.77
N PHE A 215 8.84 -45.31 4.34
CA PHE A 215 9.89 -45.76 5.25
C PHE A 215 10.62 -46.96 4.67
N ILE A 216 11.93 -47.02 4.92
CA ILE A 216 12.72 -48.22 4.68
C ILE A 216 13.10 -48.86 6.01
N PHE A 217 12.99 -50.19 6.06
CA PHE A 217 13.72 -50.97 7.03
C PHE A 217 15.17 -51.01 6.57
N PRO A 218 16.13 -50.58 7.39
CA PRO A 218 17.51 -50.49 6.93
C PRO A 218 18.02 -51.88 6.60
N ASP A 219 18.31 -52.14 5.32
CA ASP A 219 19.45 -52.98 4.99
C ASP A 219 20.68 -52.11 5.29
N ILE A 220 21.23 -52.28 6.50
CA ILE A 220 22.32 -51.45 7.03
C ILE A 220 23.49 -51.39 6.03
N SER A 221 23.64 -52.40 5.16
CA SER A 221 24.65 -52.45 4.11
C SER A 221 24.58 -51.33 3.06
N LEU A 222 23.41 -50.71 2.85
CA LEU A 222 23.22 -49.64 1.84
C LEU A 222 23.53 -48.22 2.35
N CYS A 223 23.71 -48.03 3.66
CA CYS A 223 24.12 -46.73 4.23
C CYS A 223 25.65 -46.53 4.11
N PRO A 224 26.16 -45.30 4.00
CA PRO A 224 27.59 -45.01 4.12
C PRO A 224 28.18 -45.50 5.46
N PRO A 225 29.46 -45.94 5.53
CA PRO A 225 30.05 -46.54 6.73
C PRO A 225 29.97 -45.67 8.00
N GLU A 226 30.05 -44.34 7.85
CA GLU A 226 29.93 -43.40 8.97
C GLU A 226 28.51 -43.38 9.56
N GLU A 227 27.49 -43.41 8.70
CA GLU A 227 26.09 -43.53 9.12
C GLU A 227 25.84 -44.91 9.73
N GLN A 228 26.42 -45.98 9.18
CA GLN A 228 26.33 -47.32 9.77
C GLN A 228 26.91 -47.35 11.19
N GLN A 229 28.09 -46.76 11.42
CA GLN A 229 28.71 -46.69 12.75
C GLN A 229 27.92 -45.83 13.74
N LEU A 230 27.34 -44.71 13.27
CA LEU A 230 26.46 -43.88 14.08
C LEU A 230 25.18 -44.66 14.46
N MET A 231 24.55 -45.31 13.48
CA MET A 231 23.36 -46.13 13.66
C MET A 231 23.62 -47.32 14.60
N GLN A 232 24.79 -47.96 14.53
CA GLN A 232 25.21 -49.02 15.46
C GLN A 232 25.42 -48.51 16.89
N ARG A 233 26.08 -47.34 17.06
CA ARG A 233 26.25 -46.74 18.39
C ARG A 233 24.91 -46.39 19.03
N ILE A 234 23.97 -45.91 18.22
CA ILE A 234 22.64 -45.55 18.69
C ILE A 234 21.83 -46.80 19.06
N SER A 235 21.84 -47.85 18.23
CA SER A 235 21.05 -49.05 18.50
C SER A 235 21.46 -49.72 19.83
N GLN A 236 22.72 -49.59 20.24
CA GLN A 236 23.27 -50.10 21.49
C GLN A 236 22.93 -49.23 22.73
N GLY A 237 22.68 -47.92 22.57
CA GLY A 237 22.50 -46.96 23.66
C GLY A 237 21.06 -46.67 24.10
N LEU A 238 20.07 -47.29 23.44
CA LEU A 238 18.67 -47.03 23.72
C LEU A 238 18.11 -48.20 24.55
N SER A 239 17.49 -47.94 25.70
CA SER A 239 16.68 -48.93 26.46
C SER A 239 15.25 -48.43 26.75
N ARG A 240 14.98 -47.13 26.54
CA ARG A 240 13.69 -46.50 26.84
C ARG A 240 12.81 -46.44 25.59
N LYS A 241 11.50 -46.65 25.79
CA LYS A 241 10.44 -46.44 24.80
C LYS A 241 10.06 -44.96 24.76
N THR A 242 9.73 -44.45 23.58
CA THR A 242 9.19 -43.10 23.38
C THR A 242 7.67 -43.22 23.24
N TYR A 243 6.90 -42.39 23.95
CA TYR A 243 5.43 -42.45 23.93
C TYR A 243 4.88 -41.25 23.17
N LEU A 244 4.06 -41.51 22.14
CA LEU A 244 3.37 -40.45 21.42
C LEU A 244 2.02 -40.14 22.06
N ASP A 245 1.73 -38.85 22.17
CA ASP A 245 0.42 -38.30 22.55
C ASP A 245 -0.43 -38.00 21.30
N GLU A 246 0.21 -37.57 20.20
CA GLU A 246 -0.46 -37.16 18.96
C GLU A 246 0.24 -37.73 17.71
N LEU A 247 -0.55 -38.16 16.73
CA LEU A 247 -0.06 -38.71 15.48
C LEU A 247 -0.97 -38.29 14.34
N THR A 248 -0.42 -37.61 13.34
CA THR A 248 -1.08 -37.25 12.09
C THR A 248 -0.41 -38.00 10.94
N VAL A 249 -1.19 -38.68 10.10
CA VAL A 249 -0.67 -39.45 8.98
C VAL A 249 -1.49 -39.16 7.74
N GLY A 250 -0.91 -38.53 6.71
CA GLY A 250 -1.58 -38.34 5.43
C GLY A 250 -0.88 -39.02 4.26
N ASN A 251 -1.62 -39.81 3.46
CA ASN A 251 -1.08 -40.56 2.30
C ASN A 251 0.19 -41.40 2.59
N SER A 252 0.44 -41.70 3.87
CA SER A 252 1.60 -42.47 4.37
C SER A 252 1.16 -43.69 5.20
N GLY A 253 -0.16 -43.89 5.37
CA GLY A 253 -0.77 -44.84 6.31
C GLY A 253 -0.42 -46.30 6.05
N VAL A 254 -0.22 -46.68 4.79
CA VAL A 254 0.13 -48.06 4.41
C VAL A 254 1.51 -48.45 4.97
N TYR A 255 2.49 -47.54 4.94
CA TYR A 255 3.86 -47.85 5.37
C TYR A 255 4.03 -47.77 6.89
N ILE A 256 3.34 -46.83 7.54
CA ILE A 256 3.38 -46.70 9.01
C ILE A 256 2.64 -47.86 9.68
N GLY A 257 1.50 -48.29 9.14
CA GLY A 257 0.80 -49.45 9.68
C GLY A 257 1.63 -50.73 9.55
N VAL A 258 2.32 -50.95 8.43
CA VAL A 258 3.27 -52.07 8.30
C VAL A 258 4.43 -51.96 9.28
N ALA A 259 4.97 -50.75 9.50
CA ALA A 259 6.08 -50.51 10.42
C ALA A 259 5.69 -50.62 11.91
N LEU A 260 4.46 -50.27 12.27
CA LEU A 260 3.95 -50.32 13.64
C LEU A 260 3.29 -51.66 13.99
N ALA A 261 2.79 -52.40 13.01
CA ALA A 261 1.90 -53.54 13.24
C ALA A 261 2.44 -54.91 12.86
N THR A 262 3.64 -55.00 12.28
CA THR A 262 4.32 -56.30 12.08
C THR A 262 4.96 -56.78 13.40
N ASP A 263 5.16 -58.09 13.57
CA ASP A 263 5.97 -58.70 14.66
C ASP A 263 7.43 -58.17 14.70
N HIS A 264 7.80 -57.34 13.73
CA HIS A 264 9.00 -56.51 13.67
C HIS A 264 8.93 -55.24 14.53
N GLY A 265 7.89 -55.06 15.37
CA GLY A 265 7.83 -54.02 16.43
C GLY A 265 9.00 -54.02 17.42
N ARG A 266 9.95 -54.96 17.30
CA ARG A 266 11.27 -54.88 17.94
C ARG A 266 12.12 -53.71 17.42
N PHE A 267 11.90 -53.25 16.19
CA PHE A 267 12.72 -52.22 15.56
C PHE A 267 12.21 -50.80 15.85
N LEU A 268 10.90 -50.61 16.06
CA LEU A 268 10.37 -49.30 16.42
C LEU A 268 10.11 -49.18 17.92
N ARG A 269 10.77 -48.22 18.56
CA ARG A 269 10.65 -47.95 20.01
C ARG A 269 9.59 -46.90 20.34
N VAL A 270 8.87 -46.45 19.31
CA VAL A 270 7.73 -45.56 19.43
C VAL A 270 6.52 -46.38 19.86
N ASP A 271 6.07 -46.16 21.08
CA ASP A 271 4.93 -46.83 21.70
C ASP A 271 3.68 -45.94 21.55
N ILE A 272 2.76 -46.37 20.70
CA ILE A 272 1.48 -45.68 20.45
C ILE A 272 0.38 -46.07 21.44
N SER A 273 0.67 -46.90 22.46
CA SER A 273 -0.33 -47.31 23.47
C SER A 273 -0.85 -46.15 24.34
N ARG A 274 -0.23 -44.97 24.27
CA ARG A 274 -0.62 -43.74 24.97
C ARG A 274 -1.17 -42.66 24.03
N LEU A 275 -1.33 -42.98 22.75
CA LEU A 275 -1.79 -42.03 21.76
C LEU A 275 -3.19 -41.52 22.10
N LYS A 276 -3.33 -40.21 22.28
CA LYS A 276 -4.58 -39.53 22.64
C LYS A 276 -5.28 -38.96 21.41
N ARG A 277 -4.51 -38.44 20.45
CA ARG A 277 -5.06 -37.89 19.20
C ARG A 277 -4.45 -38.61 18.00
N LEU A 278 -5.30 -39.11 17.12
CA LEU A 278 -4.91 -39.71 15.85
C LEU A 278 -5.64 -38.99 14.72
N GLU A 279 -4.90 -38.43 13.79
CA GLU A 279 -5.42 -37.83 12.57
C GLU A 279 -4.92 -38.63 11.36
N MET A 280 -5.81 -39.05 10.48
CA MET A 280 -5.48 -39.90 9.35
C MET A 280 -6.09 -39.34 8.09
N ASP A 281 -5.30 -39.18 7.04
CA ASP A 281 -5.78 -38.93 5.70
C ASP A 281 -5.72 -40.22 4.88
N LEU A 282 -6.90 -40.76 4.61
CA LEU A 282 -7.11 -41.98 3.88
C LEU A 282 -7.35 -41.64 2.41
N GLY A 283 -6.30 -41.63 1.59
CA GLY A 283 -6.43 -41.56 0.13
C GLY A 283 -7.10 -42.78 -0.52
N ARG A 284 -7.59 -43.75 0.28
CA ARG A 284 -8.35 -44.94 -0.15
C ARG A 284 -9.40 -45.31 0.89
N ARG A 285 -10.37 -46.13 0.50
CA ARG A 285 -11.50 -46.53 1.37
C ARG A 285 -11.03 -47.28 2.64
N PRO A 286 -11.77 -47.18 3.76
CA PRO A 286 -11.45 -47.86 5.01
C PRO A 286 -11.11 -49.36 4.91
N PRO A 287 -11.85 -50.21 4.15
CA PRO A 287 -11.51 -51.63 4.04
C PRO A 287 -10.20 -51.89 3.29
N GLU A 288 -9.77 -50.98 2.43
CA GLU A 288 -8.54 -51.11 1.64
C GLU A 288 -7.30 -50.64 2.43
N ASN A 289 -7.50 -49.91 3.53
CA ASN A 289 -6.43 -49.37 4.36
C ASN A 289 -6.31 -50.13 5.69
N VAL A 290 -6.23 -51.47 5.62
CA VAL A 290 -6.14 -52.36 6.80
C VAL A 290 -5.02 -51.94 7.75
N GLU A 291 -3.91 -51.44 7.20
CA GLU A 291 -2.71 -51.03 7.95
C GLU A 291 -2.96 -49.78 8.80
N ALA A 292 -3.68 -48.78 8.28
CA ALA A 292 -4.09 -47.59 9.04
C ALA A 292 -4.90 -47.97 10.29
N TRP A 293 -5.83 -48.90 10.13
CA TRP A 293 -6.70 -49.36 11.21
C TRP A 293 -5.98 -50.18 12.29
N LYS A 294 -4.83 -50.79 11.98
CA LYS A 294 -4.02 -51.43 13.02
C LYS A 294 -3.51 -50.41 14.04
N ILE A 295 -3.20 -49.18 13.62
CA ILE A 295 -2.78 -48.09 14.53
C ILE A 295 -3.89 -47.79 15.53
N VAL A 296 -5.12 -47.64 15.03
CA VAL A 296 -6.32 -47.43 15.85
C VAL A 296 -6.51 -48.59 16.85
N LEU A 297 -6.32 -49.83 16.40
CA LEU A 297 -6.42 -51.01 17.25
C LEU A 297 -5.37 -51.03 18.37
N PHE A 298 -4.12 -50.68 18.08
CA PHE A 298 -3.05 -50.63 19.08
C PHE A 298 -3.26 -49.53 20.12
N ALA A 299 -3.82 -48.40 19.71
CA ALA A 299 -4.08 -47.26 20.58
C ALA A 299 -5.52 -47.21 21.14
N ARG A 300 -6.30 -48.28 20.98
CA ARG A 300 -7.74 -48.34 21.33
C ARG A 300 -8.09 -47.96 22.76
N LYS A 301 -7.17 -48.16 23.70
CA LYS A 301 -7.37 -47.87 25.13
C LYS A 301 -7.02 -46.43 25.51
N SER A 302 -6.38 -45.67 24.63
CA SER A 302 -5.87 -44.32 24.92
C SER A 302 -6.41 -43.24 24.00
N ILE A 303 -6.85 -43.58 22.77
CA ILE A 303 -7.35 -42.58 21.81
C ILE A 303 -8.59 -41.90 22.38
N GLN A 304 -8.51 -40.57 22.46
CA GLN A 304 -9.57 -39.67 22.86
C GLN A 304 -10.16 -38.93 21.66
N THR A 305 -9.33 -38.61 20.67
CA THR A 305 -9.71 -37.89 19.45
C THR A 305 -9.24 -38.66 18.23
N LEU A 306 -10.17 -39.02 17.35
CA LEU A 306 -9.86 -39.64 16.06
C LEU A 306 -10.40 -38.72 14.96
N VAL A 307 -9.49 -38.20 14.14
CA VAL A 307 -9.80 -37.39 12.96
C VAL A 307 -9.49 -38.24 11.73
N VAL A 308 -10.44 -38.37 10.82
CA VAL A 308 -10.24 -39.08 9.56
C VAL A 308 -10.63 -38.18 8.41
N ARG A 309 -9.70 -37.93 7.50
CA ARG A 309 -9.95 -37.28 6.21
C ARG A 309 -9.93 -38.34 5.12
N GLN A 310 -10.77 -38.17 4.12
CA GLN A 310 -10.81 -39.01 2.94
C GLN A 310 -10.70 -38.09 1.71
N THR A 311 -9.47 -37.87 1.24
CA THR A 311 -9.15 -36.86 0.20
C THR A 311 -9.08 -37.37 -1.23
N ASP A 312 -9.36 -38.65 -1.49
CA ASP A 312 -9.25 -39.18 -2.86
C ASP A 312 -10.23 -40.32 -3.13
N MET A 313 -11.14 -40.12 -4.09
CA MET A 313 -11.95 -41.17 -4.68
C MET A 313 -11.56 -41.29 -6.15
N GLU A 314 -10.31 -41.66 -6.45
CA GLU A 314 -9.96 -42.13 -7.80
C GLU A 314 -10.91 -43.30 -8.16
N PHE A 315 -11.90 -43.01 -8.99
CA PHE A 315 -12.88 -43.96 -9.45
C PHE A 315 -12.18 -44.89 -10.46
N LYS A 316 -11.64 -46.02 -10.01
CA LYS A 316 -11.19 -47.09 -10.91
C LYS A 316 -12.36 -48.05 -11.16
N PRO A 317 -13.03 -48.01 -12.32
CA PRO A 317 -14.22 -48.84 -12.58
C PRO A 317 -13.91 -50.35 -12.66
N ALA A 318 -12.63 -50.74 -12.68
CA ALA A 318 -12.19 -52.08 -13.02
C ALA A 318 -12.15 -53.09 -11.86
N LEU A 319 -12.47 -52.69 -10.62
CA LEU A 319 -12.50 -53.57 -9.44
C LEU A 319 -13.83 -53.47 -8.70
N LEU A 320 -14.91 -53.88 -9.38
CA LEU A 320 -16.19 -54.25 -8.75
C LEU A 320 -16.01 -55.52 -7.91
N ILE A 321 -15.33 -55.41 -6.78
CA ILE A 321 -15.41 -56.42 -5.73
C ILE A 321 -16.79 -56.24 -5.11
N GLN A 322 -17.67 -57.24 -5.26
CA GLN A 322 -18.95 -57.29 -4.54
C GLN A 322 -18.67 -56.99 -3.07
N LEU A 323 -19.13 -55.84 -2.58
CA LEU A 323 -19.07 -55.52 -1.17
C LEU A 323 -19.73 -56.68 -0.41
N PRO A 324 -19.05 -57.28 0.58
CA PRO A 324 -19.63 -58.39 1.33
C PRO A 324 -20.99 -57.95 1.90
N ASN A 325 -21.99 -58.83 1.83
CA ASN A 325 -23.29 -58.64 2.48
C ASN A 325 -23.08 -58.10 3.91
N PRO A 326 -23.96 -57.25 4.48
CA PRO A 326 -23.76 -56.63 5.80
C PRO A 326 -23.32 -57.62 6.90
N GLY A 327 -23.80 -58.88 6.85
CA GLY A 327 -23.38 -59.95 7.76
C GLY A 327 -21.94 -60.48 7.58
N GLN A 328 -21.35 -60.39 6.39
CA GLN A 328 -19.93 -60.70 6.14
C GLN A 328 -19.02 -59.53 6.54
N PHE A 329 -19.47 -58.28 6.36
CA PHE A 329 -18.76 -57.12 6.90
C PHE A 329 -18.67 -57.18 8.43
N MET A 330 -19.74 -57.65 9.11
CA MET A 330 -19.76 -57.88 10.58
C MET A 330 -18.74 -58.90 11.10
N ASN A 331 -18.21 -59.79 10.24
CA ASN A 331 -17.16 -60.74 10.60
C ASN A 331 -15.75 -60.26 10.22
N HIS A 332 -15.61 -59.08 9.63
CA HIS A 332 -14.32 -58.55 9.19
C HIS A 332 -13.41 -58.26 10.41
N PRO A 333 -12.08 -58.48 10.34
CA PRO A 333 -11.16 -58.20 11.45
C PRO A 333 -11.21 -56.74 11.96
N LEU A 334 -11.60 -55.80 11.09
CA LEU A 334 -11.86 -54.40 11.46
C LEU A 334 -12.99 -54.26 12.49
N MET A 335 -13.91 -55.24 12.58
CA MET A 335 -14.99 -55.27 13.56
C MET A 335 -14.51 -55.62 14.98
N LYS A 336 -13.27 -56.10 15.15
CA LYS A 336 -12.65 -56.28 16.47
C LYS A 336 -12.06 -54.98 17.05
N ILE A 337 -12.05 -53.88 16.28
CA ILE A 337 -11.53 -52.55 16.67
C ILE A 337 -12.53 -51.80 17.58
N TRP A 338 -13.74 -52.35 17.75
CA TRP A 338 -14.95 -51.67 18.21
C TRP A 338 -15.04 -51.35 19.71
N HIS A 339 -13.98 -51.59 20.46
CA HIS A 339 -13.85 -51.18 21.87
C HIS A 339 -12.81 -50.06 21.99
N LEU A 340 -13.10 -48.91 21.36
CA LEU A 340 -12.33 -47.68 21.58
C LEU A 340 -12.73 -47.07 22.93
N GLU A 341 -12.24 -47.65 24.03
CA GLU A 341 -12.72 -47.40 25.39
C GLU A 341 -12.73 -45.90 25.79
N GLN A 342 -11.85 -45.07 25.21
CA GLN A 342 -11.65 -43.67 25.59
C GLN A 342 -12.02 -42.63 24.52
N LEU A 343 -12.54 -43.04 23.36
CA LEU A 343 -12.81 -42.11 22.26
C LEU A 343 -13.97 -41.17 22.64
N THR A 344 -13.67 -39.89 22.77
CA THR A 344 -14.63 -38.84 23.13
C THR A 344 -15.01 -37.95 21.95
N HIS A 345 -14.11 -37.80 20.98
CA HIS A 345 -14.29 -36.96 19.80
C HIS A 345 -13.96 -37.74 18.53
N PHE A 346 -14.88 -37.78 17.58
CA PHE A 346 -14.67 -38.37 16.26
C PHE A 346 -14.94 -37.30 15.20
N ASP A 347 -13.96 -37.02 14.35
CA ASP A 347 -14.08 -36.06 13.25
C ASP A 347 -13.87 -36.80 11.93
N LEU A 348 -14.81 -36.68 11.00
CA LEU A 348 -14.75 -37.30 9.69
C LEU A 348 -14.90 -36.21 8.64
N THR A 349 -13.87 -36.00 7.83
CA THR A 349 -13.91 -35.17 6.63
C THR A 349 -14.03 -36.05 5.39
N VAL A 350 -15.10 -35.86 4.62
CA VAL A 350 -15.31 -36.51 3.32
C VAL A 350 -15.23 -35.45 2.24
N VAL A 351 -14.28 -35.63 1.33
CA VAL A 351 -14.10 -34.72 0.19
C VAL A 351 -14.84 -35.31 -1.02
N PHE A 352 -15.69 -34.52 -1.64
CA PHE A 352 -16.36 -34.82 -2.89
C PHE A 352 -15.73 -33.97 -4.00
N HIS A 353 -15.30 -34.62 -5.07
CA HIS A 353 -14.77 -33.97 -6.28
C HIS A 353 -15.71 -34.25 -7.46
N SER A 354 -15.94 -33.27 -8.32
CA SER A 354 -16.60 -33.51 -9.61
C SER A 354 -15.72 -34.35 -10.55
N LEU A 355 -16.36 -35.27 -11.26
CA LEU A 355 -15.72 -36.26 -12.12
C LEU A 355 -15.12 -35.65 -13.40
N GLU A 356 -15.53 -34.44 -13.81
CA GLU A 356 -15.23 -33.93 -15.16
C GLU A 356 -13.85 -33.26 -15.33
N ARG A 357 -13.11 -32.96 -14.25
CA ARG A 357 -11.85 -32.19 -14.36
C ARG A 357 -10.56 -32.99 -14.53
N TYR A 358 -10.63 -34.32 -14.66
CA TYR A 358 -9.44 -35.18 -14.76
C TYR A 358 -9.00 -35.55 -16.19
N GLU A 359 -9.48 -34.84 -17.21
CA GLU A 359 -8.94 -34.96 -18.57
C GLU A 359 -7.83 -33.91 -18.79
N GLY A 360 -6.57 -34.38 -18.80
CA GLY A 360 -5.42 -33.53 -19.11
C GLY A 360 -5.46 -32.93 -20.53
N PRO A 361 -4.65 -31.89 -20.83
CA PRO A 361 -4.84 -31.01 -22.00
C PRO A 361 -4.57 -31.61 -23.40
N SER A 362 -4.52 -32.93 -23.60
CA SER A 362 -3.92 -33.51 -24.80
C SER A 362 -4.76 -34.48 -25.65
N HIS A 363 -6.06 -34.71 -25.38
CA HIS A 363 -6.90 -35.50 -26.30
C HIS A 363 -8.28 -34.88 -26.55
N ARG A 364 -8.67 -34.82 -27.83
CA ARG A 364 -9.96 -34.30 -28.32
C ARG A 364 -11.13 -35.14 -27.77
N PRO A 365 -12.29 -34.53 -27.45
CA PRO A 365 -13.43 -35.27 -26.89
C PRO A 365 -14.15 -36.04 -28.00
N THR A 366 -14.04 -37.37 -27.97
CA THR A 366 -15.04 -38.25 -28.59
C THR A 366 -16.16 -38.47 -27.59
N LEU A 367 -17.41 -38.14 -27.95
CA LEU A 367 -18.65 -38.39 -27.19
C LEU A 367 -18.61 -39.75 -26.44
N VAL A 368 -18.26 -39.72 -25.16
CA VAL A 368 -18.39 -40.88 -24.26
C VAL A 368 -19.79 -40.83 -23.66
N ARG A 369 -20.50 -41.95 -23.78
CA ARG A 369 -21.84 -42.17 -23.20
C ARG A 369 -21.79 -41.95 -21.68
N ARG A 370 -22.84 -41.29 -21.15
CA ARG A 370 -23.12 -41.19 -19.71
C ARG A 370 -22.80 -42.52 -18.99
N PRO A 371 -22.10 -42.49 -17.83
CA PRO A 371 -21.90 -43.69 -17.05
C PRO A 371 -23.27 -44.31 -16.68
N PRO A 372 -23.39 -45.65 -16.61
CA PRO A 372 -24.65 -46.29 -16.24
C PRO A 372 -25.14 -45.80 -14.87
N GLN A 373 -26.43 -45.47 -14.77
CA GLN A 373 -27.10 -44.87 -13.59
C GLN A 373 -26.98 -45.68 -12.28
N ASN A 374 -26.46 -46.91 -12.31
CA ASN A 374 -26.32 -47.79 -11.15
C ASN A 374 -24.93 -47.73 -10.47
N CYS A 375 -24.09 -46.74 -10.78
CA CYS A 375 -22.67 -46.71 -10.35
C CYS A 375 -22.34 -45.70 -9.25
N TYR A 376 -23.32 -45.02 -8.66
CA TYR A 376 -23.08 -44.10 -7.53
C TYR A 376 -22.93 -44.89 -6.22
N GLU A 377 -21.73 -45.40 -5.97
CA GLU A 377 -21.43 -46.04 -4.69
C GLU A 377 -21.44 -45.01 -3.55
N GLN A 378 -22.16 -45.36 -2.49
CA GLN A 378 -22.43 -44.58 -1.30
C GLN A 378 -21.16 -44.34 -0.43
N PRO A 379 -20.53 -43.13 -0.46
CA PRO A 379 -19.23 -42.89 0.16
C PRO A 379 -19.25 -42.89 1.69
N LEU A 380 -20.42 -42.62 2.28
CA LEU A 380 -20.63 -42.55 3.73
C LEU A 380 -20.99 -43.91 4.35
N MET A 381 -21.38 -44.90 3.54
CA MET A 381 -21.86 -46.20 4.03
C MET A 381 -20.84 -46.93 4.93
N PRO A 382 -19.54 -47.07 4.58
CA PRO A 382 -18.56 -47.69 5.47
C PRO A 382 -18.41 -46.96 6.81
N TRP A 383 -18.54 -45.62 6.80
CA TRP A 383 -18.44 -44.79 8.00
C TRP A 383 -19.67 -44.89 8.90
N ALA A 384 -20.87 -44.94 8.30
CA ALA A 384 -22.11 -45.21 9.02
C ALA A 384 -22.05 -46.57 9.73
N MET A 385 -21.51 -47.60 9.06
CA MET A 385 -21.29 -48.91 9.67
C MET A 385 -20.26 -48.89 10.81
N ILE A 386 -19.17 -48.12 10.66
CA ILE A 386 -18.16 -47.93 11.73
C ILE A 386 -18.78 -47.24 12.95
N LEU A 387 -19.64 -46.24 12.75
CA LEU A 387 -20.37 -45.58 13.83
C LEU A 387 -21.41 -46.51 14.46
N TRP A 388 -22.13 -47.30 13.67
CA TRP A 388 -23.18 -48.20 14.16
C TRP A 388 -22.68 -49.25 15.17
N ALA A 389 -21.39 -49.60 15.10
CA ALA A 389 -20.70 -50.48 16.05
C ALA A 389 -20.75 -50.02 17.52
N GLY A 390 -20.99 -48.72 17.76
CA GLY A 390 -21.27 -48.15 19.07
C GLY A 390 -20.06 -47.93 19.98
N ASN A 391 -19.87 -46.68 20.40
CA ASN A 391 -18.91 -46.33 21.43
C ASN A 391 -19.60 -45.60 22.58
N LYS A 392 -19.55 -46.20 23.77
CA LYS A 392 -20.21 -45.67 24.97
C LYS A 392 -19.60 -44.36 25.47
N THR A 393 -18.36 -44.03 25.14
CA THR A 393 -17.67 -42.82 25.63
C THR A 393 -17.67 -41.65 24.64
N LEU A 394 -18.15 -41.85 23.41
CA LEU A 394 -18.19 -40.83 22.37
C LEU A 394 -19.15 -39.69 22.74
N ARG A 395 -18.64 -38.46 22.81
CA ARG A 395 -19.38 -37.24 23.18
C ARG A 395 -19.67 -36.33 22.00
N THR A 396 -18.75 -36.27 21.04
CA THR A 396 -18.86 -35.38 19.88
C THR A 396 -18.50 -36.10 18.60
N ILE A 397 -19.35 -35.93 17.59
CA ILE A 397 -19.07 -36.33 16.21
C ILE A 397 -19.05 -35.07 15.36
N THR A 398 -17.99 -34.84 14.60
CA THR A 398 -17.91 -33.80 13.58
C THR A 398 -17.89 -34.47 12.22
N LEU A 399 -18.79 -34.08 11.33
CA LEU A 399 -18.85 -34.54 9.94
C LEU A 399 -18.61 -33.33 9.05
N THR A 400 -17.45 -33.27 8.42
CA THR A 400 -17.10 -32.23 7.45
C THR A 400 -17.30 -32.78 6.04
N LEU A 401 -18.18 -32.17 5.26
CA LEU A 401 -18.40 -32.49 3.85
C LEU A 401 -17.76 -31.38 3.03
N GLU A 402 -16.68 -31.67 2.32
CA GLU A 402 -16.00 -30.71 1.44
C GLU A 402 -16.44 -30.98 0.00
N CYS A 403 -17.31 -30.13 -0.54
CA CYS A 403 -17.88 -30.31 -1.86
C CYS A 403 -17.15 -29.40 -2.85
N TYR A 404 -16.16 -29.93 -3.59
CA TYR A 404 -15.39 -29.16 -4.55
C TYR A 404 -15.82 -29.48 -6.00
N GLY A 405 -16.30 -28.45 -6.70
CA GLY A 405 -16.55 -28.50 -8.15
C GLY A 405 -17.79 -29.24 -8.60
N LEU A 406 -18.68 -29.66 -7.69
CA LEU A 406 -19.95 -30.31 -8.03
C LEU A 406 -20.97 -29.28 -8.55
N GLU A 407 -21.62 -29.58 -9.67
CA GLU A 407 -22.82 -28.83 -10.10
C GLU A 407 -24.00 -29.11 -9.16
N ASP A 408 -25.04 -28.26 -9.18
CA ASP A 408 -26.24 -28.40 -8.32
C ASP A 408 -26.85 -29.82 -8.42
N GLU A 409 -27.04 -30.38 -9.63
CA GLU A 409 -27.58 -31.74 -9.79
C GLU A 409 -26.65 -32.85 -9.29
N GLU A 410 -25.33 -32.65 -9.40
CA GLU A 410 -24.30 -33.59 -8.91
C GLU A 410 -24.22 -33.55 -7.38
N LEU A 411 -24.31 -32.36 -6.78
CA LEU A 411 -24.35 -32.17 -5.33
C LEU A 411 -25.58 -32.86 -4.74
N PHE A 412 -26.73 -32.74 -5.39
CA PHE A 412 -27.95 -33.43 -4.98
C PHE A 412 -27.79 -34.95 -5.10
N SER A 413 -27.31 -35.44 -6.24
CA SER A 413 -27.14 -36.89 -6.49
C SER A 413 -26.06 -37.54 -5.62
N ALA A 414 -24.95 -36.84 -5.36
CA ALA A 414 -23.85 -37.32 -4.50
C ALA A 414 -24.26 -37.37 -3.02
N CYS A 415 -25.14 -36.46 -2.60
CA CYS A 415 -25.65 -36.44 -1.24
C CYS A 415 -26.91 -37.32 -1.06
N PHE A 416 -27.72 -37.50 -2.11
CA PHE A 416 -29.04 -38.13 -2.03
C PHE A 416 -29.38 -38.87 -3.34
N GLU A 417 -29.72 -40.17 -3.26
CA GLU A 417 -30.34 -40.85 -4.40
C GLU A 417 -31.74 -40.27 -4.65
N ILE A 418 -32.01 -39.92 -5.91
CA ILE A 418 -33.39 -39.74 -6.41
C ILE A 418 -34.02 -41.13 -6.34
N GLU A 419 -35.16 -41.28 -5.65
CA GLU A 419 -36.06 -42.41 -5.89
C GLU A 419 -36.44 -42.34 -7.37
N THR A 420 -35.68 -43.02 -8.24
CA THR A 420 -36.09 -43.16 -9.63
C THR A 420 -37.35 -43.97 -9.58
N ASP A 421 -38.46 -43.32 -9.89
CA ASP A 421 -39.80 -43.83 -9.87
C ASP A 421 -39.86 -45.19 -10.60
N HIS A 422 -39.68 -46.29 -9.85
CA HIS A 422 -39.78 -47.65 -10.35
C HIS A 422 -41.27 -47.97 -10.55
N THR A 423 -41.93 -47.26 -11.45
CA THR A 423 -43.35 -47.46 -11.79
C THR A 423 -43.59 -48.63 -12.74
N THR A 424 -42.62 -49.52 -12.95
CA THR A 424 -42.82 -50.72 -13.79
C THR A 424 -42.34 -52.02 -13.13
N GLY A 425 -43.06 -52.46 -12.10
CA GLY A 425 -43.18 -53.88 -11.74
C GLY A 425 -42.97 -54.21 -10.25
N PRO A 426 -43.80 -55.08 -9.64
CA PRO A 426 -43.64 -55.50 -8.25
C PRO A 426 -42.49 -56.51 -8.11
N GLY A 427 -41.27 -56.01 -7.95
CA GLY A 427 -40.12 -56.81 -7.48
C GLY A 427 -40.10 -56.89 -5.95
N PRO A 428 -39.76 -58.03 -5.32
CA PRO A 428 -39.88 -58.26 -3.88
C PRO A 428 -38.69 -57.73 -3.06
N TYR A 429 -37.91 -56.78 -3.56
CA TYR A 429 -36.73 -56.30 -2.84
C TYR A 429 -37.07 -55.06 -2.01
N PRO A 430 -36.81 -55.05 -0.69
CA PRO A 430 -36.96 -53.86 0.13
C PRO A 430 -36.00 -52.76 -0.37
N PRO A 431 -36.40 -51.47 -0.28
CA PRO A 431 -35.55 -50.37 -0.70
C PRO A 431 -34.21 -50.43 0.04
N ILE A 432 -33.12 -50.28 -0.72
CA ILE A 432 -31.77 -50.24 -0.15
C ILE A 432 -31.69 -48.95 0.69
N PRO A 433 -31.37 -49.03 1.99
CA PRO A 433 -31.29 -47.84 2.82
C PRO A 433 -30.13 -46.95 2.38
N THR A 434 -30.39 -45.66 2.19
CA THR A 434 -29.37 -44.64 1.88
C THR A 434 -28.32 -44.51 2.99
N SER A 435 -27.12 -44.01 2.66
CA SER A 435 -26.05 -43.78 3.65
C SER A 435 -26.49 -42.89 4.80
N TRP A 436 -27.30 -41.87 4.48
CA TRP A 436 -27.87 -40.98 5.47
C TRP A 436 -28.92 -41.66 6.33
N SER A 437 -29.75 -42.56 5.78
CA SER A 437 -30.74 -43.30 6.59
C SER A 437 -30.08 -44.32 7.53
N LEU A 438 -28.96 -44.91 7.12
CA LEU A 438 -28.15 -45.78 7.98
C LEU A 438 -27.41 -44.99 9.06
N LEU A 439 -26.82 -43.85 8.70
CA LEU A 439 -26.20 -42.95 9.66
C LEU A 439 -27.24 -42.44 10.67
N ASP A 440 -28.41 -42.03 10.21
CA ASP A 440 -29.53 -41.60 11.03
C ASP A 440 -30.02 -42.72 11.96
N THR A 441 -30.19 -43.95 11.45
CA THR A 441 -30.56 -45.12 12.26
C THR A 441 -29.51 -45.42 13.33
N ALA A 442 -28.22 -45.32 13.00
CA ALA A 442 -27.12 -45.51 13.94
C ALA A 442 -27.11 -44.42 15.03
N LEU A 443 -27.37 -43.17 14.65
CA LEU A 443 -27.40 -42.03 15.57
C LEU A 443 -28.64 -42.00 16.47
N LYS A 444 -29.80 -42.45 15.96
CA LYS A 444 -31.07 -42.56 16.71
C LYS A 444 -31.04 -43.64 17.80
N ASN A 445 -30.18 -44.66 17.66
CA ASN A 445 -30.06 -45.71 18.67
C ASN A 445 -29.34 -45.21 19.94
N GLN A 446 -30.11 -44.79 20.94
CA GLN A 446 -29.58 -44.30 22.22
C GLN A 446 -28.74 -45.35 22.98
N ASN A 447 -28.98 -46.64 22.74
CA ASN A 447 -28.19 -47.72 23.34
C ASN A 447 -26.79 -47.82 22.73
N THR A 448 -26.63 -47.38 21.48
CA THR A 448 -25.36 -47.39 20.74
C THR A 448 -24.43 -46.25 21.21
N PHE A 449 -24.99 -45.08 21.54
CA PHE A 449 -24.23 -43.90 21.95
C PHE A 449 -24.83 -43.19 23.18
N PRO A 450 -24.74 -43.78 24.38
CA PRO A 450 -25.32 -43.20 25.60
C PRO A 450 -24.70 -41.85 26.01
N SER A 451 -23.44 -41.58 25.63
CA SER A 451 -22.72 -40.36 26.02
C SER A 451 -22.68 -39.27 24.94
N LEU A 452 -23.29 -39.46 23.77
CA LEU A 452 -23.20 -38.50 22.67
C LEU A 452 -24.01 -37.24 22.96
N GLN A 453 -23.30 -36.11 23.06
CA GLN A 453 -23.84 -34.80 23.42
C GLN A 453 -24.05 -33.91 22.19
N LYS A 454 -23.17 -34.02 21.19
CA LYS A 454 -23.11 -33.09 20.06
C LYS A 454 -22.78 -33.82 18.75
N ILE A 455 -23.46 -33.43 17.69
CA ILE A 455 -23.09 -33.80 16.32
C ILE A 455 -22.96 -32.50 15.55
N ASP A 456 -21.78 -32.22 15.01
CA ASP A 456 -21.53 -31.06 14.17
C ASP A 456 -21.47 -31.52 12.72
N VAL A 457 -22.23 -30.87 11.84
CA VAL A 457 -22.15 -31.12 10.40
C VAL A 457 -21.68 -29.82 9.75
N VAL A 458 -20.47 -29.85 9.20
CA VAL A 458 -19.83 -28.71 8.53
C VAL A 458 -19.86 -29.01 7.05
N MET A 459 -20.55 -28.18 6.28
CA MET A 459 -20.53 -28.28 4.82
C MET A 459 -19.67 -27.13 4.30
N LYS A 460 -18.55 -27.47 3.65
CA LYS A 460 -17.72 -26.51 2.93
C LYS A 460 -18.14 -26.55 1.47
N LEU A 461 -18.73 -25.45 1.02
CA LEU A 461 -19.06 -25.23 -0.38
C LEU A 461 -17.86 -24.57 -1.08
N PRO A 462 -17.74 -24.68 -2.41
CA PRO A 462 -16.68 -23.98 -3.13
C PRO A 462 -16.81 -22.47 -2.89
N GLU A 463 -15.68 -21.80 -2.62
CA GLU A 463 -15.61 -20.34 -2.78
C GLU A 463 -15.94 -20.04 -4.25
N ALA A 464 -16.90 -19.15 -4.50
CA ALA A 464 -17.15 -18.68 -5.86
C ALA A 464 -15.82 -18.18 -6.42
N SER A 465 -15.34 -18.82 -7.49
CA SER A 465 -14.08 -18.42 -8.12
C SER A 465 -14.12 -16.91 -8.34
N SER A 466 -13.06 -16.22 -7.92
CA SER A 466 -12.87 -14.76 -7.95
C SER A 466 -12.89 -14.13 -9.35
N SER A 467 -13.47 -14.82 -10.33
CA SER A 467 -13.71 -14.38 -11.71
C SER A 467 -15.20 -14.16 -12.02
N MET A 468 -16.11 -14.26 -11.06
CA MET A 468 -17.51 -13.83 -11.25
C MET A 468 -17.81 -12.57 -10.44
N SER A 469 -18.15 -11.50 -11.15
CA SER A 469 -18.54 -10.19 -10.63
C SER A 469 -19.62 -10.27 -9.55
N ASP A 470 -19.47 -9.44 -8.52
CA ASP A 470 -20.44 -9.22 -7.45
C ASP A 470 -21.80 -8.75 -8.00
N ALA A 471 -22.73 -9.70 -8.10
CA ALA A 471 -24.09 -9.48 -7.66
C ALA A 471 -24.35 -10.56 -6.61
N GLN A 472 -24.98 -10.19 -5.48
CA GLN A 472 -25.49 -11.12 -4.48
C GLN A 472 -26.41 -12.17 -5.15
N ALA A 473 -25.81 -13.25 -5.67
CA ALA A 473 -26.55 -14.39 -6.16
C ALA A 473 -27.11 -15.09 -4.92
N PRO A 474 -28.44 -15.25 -4.80
CA PRO A 474 -29.01 -15.93 -3.66
C PRO A 474 -28.45 -17.36 -3.64
N ILE A 475 -27.97 -17.80 -2.47
CA ILE A 475 -27.78 -19.22 -2.11
C ILE A 475 -28.80 -20.03 -2.91
N SER A 476 -28.31 -20.90 -3.82
CA SER A 476 -29.16 -21.56 -4.81
C SER A 476 -30.33 -22.25 -4.09
N ALA A 477 -31.50 -22.31 -4.72
CA ALA A 477 -32.69 -22.93 -4.11
C ALA A 477 -32.36 -24.34 -3.56
N LEU A 478 -31.44 -25.03 -4.24
CA LEU A 478 -30.91 -26.32 -3.87
C LEU A 478 -30.06 -26.31 -2.60
N GLN A 479 -29.14 -25.34 -2.41
CA GLN A 479 -28.38 -25.21 -1.16
C GLN A 479 -29.32 -24.99 0.05
N ARG A 480 -30.40 -24.22 -0.12
CA ARG A 480 -31.44 -24.06 0.90
C ARG A 480 -32.21 -25.35 1.16
N GLU A 481 -32.49 -26.13 0.12
CA GLU A 481 -33.18 -27.42 0.22
C GLU A 481 -32.31 -28.48 0.90
N VAL A 482 -31.03 -28.60 0.55
CA VAL A 482 -30.04 -29.47 1.20
C VAL A 482 -29.90 -29.11 2.68
N VAL A 483 -29.77 -27.82 3.02
CA VAL A 483 -29.72 -27.37 4.42
C VAL A 483 -31.04 -27.66 5.15
N SER A 484 -32.19 -27.44 4.53
CA SER A 484 -33.52 -27.74 5.10
C SER A 484 -33.71 -29.23 5.36
N MET A 485 -33.25 -30.08 4.44
CA MET A 485 -33.39 -31.53 4.52
C MET A 485 -32.42 -32.14 5.51
N ILE A 486 -31.17 -31.66 5.58
CA ILE A 486 -30.22 -32.00 6.67
C ILE A 486 -30.80 -31.57 8.01
N LYS A 487 -31.39 -30.37 8.12
CA LYS A 487 -32.11 -29.93 9.34
C LYS A 487 -33.25 -30.87 9.71
N LYS A 488 -34.02 -31.38 8.73
CA LYS A 488 -35.12 -32.34 8.94
C LYS A 488 -34.61 -33.69 9.44
N LEU A 489 -33.59 -34.26 8.79
CA LEU A 489 -32.93 -35.50 9.19
C LEU A 489 -32.40 -35.40 10.64
N LEU A 490 -31.81 -34.25 10.98
CA LEU A 490 -31.23 -33.99 12.30
C LEU A 490 -32.27 -33.69 13.39
N HIS A 491 -33.40 -33.04 13.05
CA HIS A 491 -34.48 -32.73 14.00
C HIS A 491 -35.06 -34.01 14.63
N GLU A 492 -35.10 -35.11 13.89
CA GLU A 492 -35.60 -36.40 14.35
C GLU A 492 -34.66 -37.11 15.34
N THR A 493 -33.38 -36.72 15.41
CA THR A 493 -32.38 -37.36 16.30
C THR A 493 -32.41 -36.84 17.75
N ARG A 494 -33.20 -35.79 18.05
CA ARG A 494 -33.34 -35.15 19.39
C ARG A 494 -32.02 -34.71 20.07
N ARG A 495 -30.95 -34.45 19.31
CA ARG A 495 -29.62 -34.02 19.82
C ARG A 495 -29.23 -32.62 19.32
N ARG A 496 -28.32 -31.93 20.01
CA ARG A 496 -27.85 -30.59 19.63
C ARG A 496 -26.97 -30.69 18.39
N VAL A 497 -27.48 -30.17 17.27
CA VAL A 497 -26.74 -30.10 16.01
C VAL A 497 -26.45 -28.67 15.62
N VAL A 498 -25.18 -28.38 15.32
CA VAL A 498 -24.75 -27.09 14.79
C VAL A 498 -24.40 -27.29 13.32
N LEU A 499 -25.22 -26.70 12.45
CA LEU A 499 -24.90 -26.53 11.03
C LEU A 499 -24.11 -25.24 10.88
N ASN A 500 -22.86 -25.35 10.43
CA ASN A 500 -22.00 -24.21 10.17
C ASN A 500 -21.69 -24.16 8.67
N THR A 501 -22.42 -23.33 7.95
CA THR A 501 -22.08 -22.92 6.58
C THR A 501 -21.12 -21.75 6.74
N ARG A 502 -19.82 -22.01 6.58
CA ARG A 502 -18.83 -20.91 6.57
C ARG A 502 -19.05 -20.11 5.30
N ASP A 503 -19.78 -19.02 5.47
CA ASP A 503 -19.74 -17.72 4.74
C ASP A 503 -20.92 -16.79 5.13
N ALA A 504 -21.76 -17.19 6.10
CA ALA A 504 -22.63 -16.27 6.84
C ALA A 504 -22.13 -16.13 8.29
N ALA A 505 -21.22 -15.19 8.53
CA ALA A 505 -20.67 -14.92 9.85
C ALA A 505 -21.73 -14.31 10.79
N TYR A 506 -22.38 -15.14 11.63
CA TYR A 506 -22.92 -14.73 12.92
C TYR A 506 -22.75 -15.86 13.94
N VAL A 507 -21.71 -15.74 14.76
CA VAL A 507 -21.60 -16.47 16.03
C VAL A 507 -21.52 -15.42 17.13
N ILE A 508 -22.62 -15.21 17.85
CA ILE A 508 -22.64 -14.43 19.09
C ILE A 508 -22.24 -15.39 20.23
N PRO A 509 -21.09 -15.21 20.91
CA PRO A 509 -20.86 -15.86 22.19
C PRO A 509 -21.42 -14.97 23.30
N LEU A 510 -22.59 -15.34 23.83
CA LEU A 510 -23.03 -14.85 25.13
C LEU A 510 -22.25 -15.59 26.22
N ASN A 511 -21.21 -14.95 26.77
CA ASN A 511 -20.71 -15.27 28.11
C ASN A 511 -20.18 -14.00 28.81
N ARG A 512 -20.56 -13.87 30.09
CA ARG A 512 -20.41 -12.72 30.99
C ARG A 512 -18.99 -12.14 31.06
N PRO A 513 -18.81 -10.80 31.16
CA PRO A 513 -17.51 -10.22 31.45
C PRO A 513 -17.15 -10.43 32.93
N LEU A 514 -15.96 -10.97 33.18
CA LEU A 514 -15.21 -10.67 34.40
C LEU A 514 -14.81 -9.19 34.30
N SER A 515 -15.16 -8.37 35.29
CA SER A 515 -14.80 -6.96 35.33
C SER A 515 -13.28 -6.81 35.53
N VAL A 516 -12.54 -6.82 34.43
CA VAL A 516 -11.23 -6.17 34.40
C VAL A 516 -11.54 -4.68 34.29
N THR A 517 -11.63 -3.99 35.43
CA THR A 517 -11.59 -2.52 35.45
C THR A 517 -10.33 -2.11 34.70
N THR A 518 -10.50 -1.46 33.56
CA THR A 518 -9.36 -1.01 32.77
C THR A 518 -8.69 0.12 33.55
N MET A 519 -7.35 0.19 33.53
CA MET A 519 -6.57 1.20 34.27
C MET A 519 -7.06 2.64 33.98
N PHE A 520 -7.63 2.87 32.79
CA PHE A 520 -8.18 4.14 32.35
C PHE A 520 -9.47 4.55 33.08
N ASP A 521 -10.27 3.61 33.57
CA ASP A 521 -11.51 3.90 34.32
C ASP A 521 -11.24 4.58 35.68
N SER A 522 -9.97 4.58 36.13
CA SER A 522 -9.53 5.20 37.39
C SER A 522 -8.87 6.58 37.23
N LEU A 523 -8.64 7.04 36.00
CA LEU A 523 -7.99 8.32 35.75
C LEU A 523 -9.01 9.48 35.80
N PRO A 524 -8.60 10.67 36.29
CA PRO A 524 -9.42 11.87 36.15
C PRO A 524 -9.71 12.19 34.67
N PRO A 525 -10.92 12.70 34.33
CA PRO A 525 -11.28 13.07 32.96
C PRO A 525 -10.26 13.97 32.26
N GLU A 526 -9.62 14.88 32.99
CA GLU A 526 -8.64 15.82 32.46
C GLU A 526 -7.39 15.11 31.94
N ILE A 527 -6.94 14.06 32.65
CA ILE A 527 -5.80 13.24 32.24
C ILE A 527 -6.17 12.41 31.01
N ILE A 528 -7.39 11.89 30.94
CA ILE A 528 -7.88 11.16 29.78
C ILE A 528 -7.92 12.08 28.55
N LEU A 529 -8.46 13.29 28.69
CA LEU A 529 -8.47 14.29 27.61
C LEU A 529 -7.06 14.67 27.16
N GLN A 530 -6.13 14.85 28.11
CA GLN A 530 -4.74 15.12 27.78
C GLN A 530 -4.09 13.97 27.02
N ILE A 531 -4.39 12.72 27.36
CA ILE A 531 -3.92 11.54 26.61
C ILE A 531 -4.52 11.52 25.20
N LEU A 532 -5.84 11.72 25.08
CA LEU A 532 -6.55 11.73 23.80
C LEU A 532 -6.06 12.86 22.88
N ALA A 533 -5.62 14.00 23.42
CA ALA A 533 -5.07 15.12 22.66
C ALA A 533 -3.78 14.77 21.88
N TYR A 534 -3.09 13.68 22.24
CA TYR A 534 -1.90 13.20 21.51
C TYR A 534 -2.22 12.10 20.48
N LEU A 535 -3.49 11.68 20.37
CA LEU A 535 -3.86 10.60 19.48
C LEU A 535 -4.26 11.12 18.08
N PRO A 536 -3.91 10.40 17.01
CA PRO A 536 -4.43 10.69 15.69
C PRO A 536 -5.96 10.63 15.67
N VAL A 537 -6.59 11.52 14.90
CA VAL A 537 -8.04 11.57 14.71
C VAL A 537 -8.62 10.22 14.28
N THR A 538 -7.87 9.45 13.49
CA THR A 538 -8.26 8.11 13.00
C THR A 538 -8.34 7.06 14.10
N SER A 539 -7.67 7.25 15.24
CA SER A 539 -7.70 6.33 16.38
C SER A 539 -8.92 6.54 17.28
N LEU A 540 -9.54 7.73 17.24
CA LEU A 540 -10.61 8.13 18.13
C LEU A 540 -11.89 7.26 18.01
N PRO A 541 -12.38 6.88 16.79
CA PRO A 541 -13.55 6.01 16.66
C PRO A 541 -13.32 4.59 17.20
N PHE A 542 -12.09 4.09 17.13
CA PHE A 542 -11.75 2.79 17.69
C PHE A 542 -11.80 2.83 19.23
N LEU A 543 -11.33 3.92 19.83
CA LEU A 543 -11.39 4.08 21.30
C LEU A 543 -12.82 4.23 21.82
N SER A 544 -13.67 4.98 21.12
CA SER A 544 -15.08 5.11 21.53
C SER A 544 -15.83 3.78 21.48
N SER A 545 -15.42 2.83 20.63
CA SER A 545 -16.03 1.51 20.51
C SER A 545 -15.45 0.44 21.44
N VAL A 546 -14.44 0.75 22.25
CA VAL A 546 -13.83 -0.22 23.19
C VAL A 546 -14.80 -0.67 24.29
N SER A 547 -15.60 0.26 24.84
CA SER A 547 -16.56 -0.04 25.91
C SER A 547 -17.65 1.04 26.02
N HIS A 548 -18.75 0.73 26.71
CA HIS A 548 -19.78 1.73 27.02
C HIS A 548 -19.25 2.92 27.82
N THR A 549 -18.36 2.71 28.80
CA THR A 549 -17.74 3.79 29.58
C THR A 549 -16.96 4.76 28.69
N TRP A 550 -16.17 4.23 27.75
CA TRP A 550 -15.43 5.04 26.78
C TRP A 550 -16.37 5.77 25.83
N ASN A 551 -17.40 5.09 25.31
CA ASN A 551 -18.38 5.73 24.46
C ASN A 551 -19.10 6.90 25.18
N ASP A 552 -19.48 6.70 26.44
CA ASP A 552 -20.11 7.74 27.27
C ASP A 552 -19.15 8.90 27.56
N PHE A 553 -17.87 8.61 27.78
CA PHE A 553 -16.84 9.62 27.95
C PHE A 553 -16.66 10.48 26.69
N PHE A 554 -16.60 9.83 25.52
CA PHE A 554 -16.53 10.51 24.23
C PHE A 554 -17.77 11.36 23.97
N ALA A 555 -18.96 10.83 24.24
CA ALA A 555 -20.21 11.58 24.07
C ALA A 555 -20.28 12.83 24.97
N LYS A 556 -19.76 12.75 26.21
CA LYS A 556 -19.75 13.88 27.15
C LYS A 556 -18.70 14.94 26.83
N ASN A 557 -17.59 14.56 26.20
CA ASN A 557 -16.45 15.45 25.96
C ASN A 557 -16.11 15.60 24.47
N GLU A 558 -17.07 15.35 23.57
CA GLU A 558 -16.85 15.28 22.12
C GLU A 558 -16.16 16.54 21.59
N THR A 559 -16.68 17.72 21.95
CA THR A 559 -16.12 19.02 21.57
C THR A 559 -14.64 19.16 21.92
N SER A 560 -14.25 18.85 23.15
CA SER A 560 -12.86 18.99 23.61
C SER A 560 -11.94 18.01 22.91
N ILE A 561 -12.37 16.74 22.78
CA ILE A 561 -11.57 15.69 22.13
C ILE A 561 -11.27 16.05 20.68
N TYR A 562 -12.31 16.40 19.91
CA TYR A 562 -12.15 16.70 18.49
C TYR A 562 -11.55 18.08 18.23
N ARG A 563 -11.69 19.04 19.15
CA ARG A 563 -10.94 20.31 19.09
C ARG A 563 -9.44 20.06 19.16
N GLU A 564 -8.98 19.31 20.16
CA GLU A 564 -7.54 19.02 20.29
C GLU A 564 -7.03 18.18 19.12
N ALA A 565 -7.84 17.25 18.59
CA ALA A 565 -7.50 16.54 17.36
C ALA A 565 -7.39 17.50 16.15
N ALA A 566 -8.33 18.45 15.99
CA ALA A 566 -8.26 19.44 14.93
C ALA A 566 -7.01 20.32 15.03
N LEU A 567 -6.59 20.70 16.24
CA LEU A 567 -5.34 21.43 16.47
C LEU A 567 -4.11 20.57 16.14
N LEU A 568 -4.08 19.32 16.61
CA LEU A 568 -2.98 18.38 16.37
C LEU A 568 -2.73 18.13 14.87
N HIS A 569 -3.80 17.97 14.09
CA HIS A 569 -3.74 17.73 12.65
C HIS A 569 -3.64 19.02 11.82
N GLY A 570 -3.61 20.18 12.49
CA GLY A 570 -3.52 21.49 11.87
C GLY A 570 -4.76 21.86 11.06
N PHE A 571 -5.93 21.28 11.36
CA PHE A 571 -7.22 21.68 10.77
C PHE A 571 -7.72 23.01 11.33
N ALA A 572 -7.34 23.36 12.55
CA ALA A 572 -7.60 24.67 13.13
C ALA A 572 -6.34 25.23 13.81
N ASP A 573 -6.35 26.53 14.11
CA ASP A 573 -5.28 27.19 14.84
C ASP A 573 -5.61 27.31 16.34
N GLN A 574 -4.61 27.62 17.17
CA GLN A 574 -4.82 27.80 18.62
C GLN A 574 -5.77 28.96 18.96
N ARG A 575 -5.98 29.90 18.02
CA ARG A 575 -6.86 31.07 18.20
C ARG A 575 -8.32 30.71 17.97
N THR A 576 -8.59 29.59 17.31
CA THR A 576 -9.92 29.06 17.04
C THR A 576 -10.47 28.41 18.33
N ALA A 577 -11.22 29.18 19.13
CA ALA A 577 -11.80 28.71 20.39
C ALA A 577 -12.95 27.71 20.16
N GLU A 578 -13.83 28.02 19.20
CA GLU A 578 -14.96 27.20 18.75
C GLU A 578 -14.87 26.99 17.24
N PRO A 579 -15.56 25.99 16.64
CA PRO A 579 -15.56 25.80 15.20
C PRO A 579 -16.43 26.87 14.55
N ASP A 580 -15.96 28.11 14.64
CA ASP A 580 -16.61 29.31 14.15
C ASP A 580 -16.43 29.36 12.64
N HIS A 581 -17.57 29.36 11.95
CA HIS A 581 -17.62 29.44 10.51
C HIS A 581 -16.88 30.68 9.98
N ALA A 582 -16.95 31.84 10.66
CA ALA A 582 -16.30 33.07 10.22
C ALA A 582 -14.76 33.01 10.28
N ILE A 583 -14.21 32.18 11.17
CA ILE A 583 -12.77 31.95 11.27
C ILE A 583 -12.35 30.89 10.25
N LEU A 584 -13.09 29.78 10.18
CA LEU A 584 -12.74 28.65 9.32
C LEU A 584 -12.97 28.92 7.83
N SER A 585 -13.93 29.77 7.46
CA SER A 585 -14.19 30.16 6.05
C SER A 585 -13.04 30.95 5.43
N LYS A 586 -12.16 31.54 6.27
CA LYS A 586 -10.91 32.14 5.79
C LYS A 586 -9.93 31.10 5.27
N ARG A 587 -10.07 29.84 5.67
CA ARG A 587 -9.16 28.74 5.36
C ARG A 587 -9.76 27.72 4.42
N TYR A 588 -11.02 27.36 4.63
CA TYR A 588 -11.72 26.31 3.89
C TYR A 588 -12.91 26.89 3.14
N SER A 589 -13.31 26.23 2.07
CA SER A 589 -14.51 26.58 1.33
C SER A 589 -15.77 26.26 2.12
N ASP A 590 -16.85 26.98 1.83
CA ASP A 590 -18.16 26.71 2.41
C ASP A 590 -18.66 25.28 2.06
N ARG A 591 -18.18 24.72 0.94
CA ARG A 591 -18.38 23.30 0.53
C ARG A 591 -17.86 22.30 1.58
N VAL A 592 -16.81 22.66 2.30
CA VAL A 592 -16.24 21.86 3.40
C VAL A 592 -16.99 22.17 4.70
N LEU A 593 -17.38 23.43 4.88
CA LEU A 593 -18.00 23.97 6.08
C LEU A 593 -19.54 23.89 6.01
N ASN A 594 -20.08 22.70 5.76
CA ASN A 594 -21.54 22.50 5.68
C ASN A 594 -22.28 23.00 6.93
N SER A 595 -23.58 23.27 6.78
CA SER A 595 -24.47 23.61 7.90
C SER A 595 -24.38 22.57 9.03
N GLY A 596 -24.32 23.05 10.28
CA GLY A 596 -24.08 22.21 11.46
C GLY A 596 -22.62 21.83 11.69
N LEU A 597 -21.71 22.78 11.51
CA LEU A 597 -20.27 22.60 11.75
C LEU A 597 -19.99 22.27 13.23
N THR A 598 -19.42 21.10 13.48
CA THR A 598 -18.88 20.70 14.79
C THR A 598 -17.41 20.33 14.62
N TRP A 599 -16.62 20.32 15.70
CA TRP A 599 -15.23 19.88 15.65
C TRP A 599 -15.06 18.47 15.09
N LYS A 600 -15.99 17.58 15.43
CA LYS A 600 -16.05 16.21 14.92
C LYS A 600 -16.32 16.18 13.42
N LYS A 601 -17.34 16.90 12.95
CA LYS A 601 -17.68 16.97 11.52
C LYS A 601 -16.54 17.57 10.71
N LEU A 602 -15.90 18.63 11.21
CA LEU A 602 -14.71 19.21 10.60
C LEU A 602 -13.59 18.15 10.47
N CYS A 603 -13.25 17.47 11.56
CA CYS A 603 -12.25 16.41 11.57
C CYS A 603 -12.58 15.29 10.58
N GLU A 604 -13.82 14.80 10.57
CA GLU A 604 -14.30 13.76 9.66
C GLU A 604 -14.17 14.20 8.20
N THR A 605 -14.70 15.38 7.84
CA THR A 605 -14.61 15.92 6.47
C THR A 605 -13.16 16.10 6.04
N ARG A 606 -12.30 16.68 6.89
CA ARG A 606 -10.88 16.88 6.56
C ARG A 606 -10.12 15.57 6.40
N VAL A 607 -10.40 14.56 7.22
CA VAL A 607 -9.82 13.22 7.05
C VAL A 607 -10.27 12.60 5.74
N LYS A 608 -11.56 12.72 5.38
CA LYS A 608 -12.06 12.19 4.11
C LYS A 608 -11.42 12.89 2.90
N VAL A 609 -11.35 14.23 2.90
CA VAL A 609 -10.68 15.01 1.85
C VAL A 609 -9.20 14.64 1.76
N ARG A 610 -8.50 14.58 2.90
CA ARG A 610 -7.09 14.13 2.96
C ARG A 610 -6.95 12.72 2.41
N ASN A 611 -7.84 11.79 2.75
CA ASN A 611 -7.81 10.43 2.24
C ASN A 611 -8.06 10.38 0.73
N ALA A 612 -8.99 11.18 0.20
CA ALA A 612 -9.27 11.26 -1.22
C ALA A 612 -8.07 11.82 -2.01
N TRP A 613 -7.41 12.87 -1.52
CA TRP A 613 -6.11 13.33 -2.06
C TRP A 613 -5.02 12.25 -1.98
N ASN A 614 -5.07 11.43 -0.94
CA ASN A 614 -4.21 10.26 -0.78
C ASN A 614 -4.71 9.02 -1.54
N GLY A 615 -5.74 9.12 -2.39
CA GLY A 615 -6.39 8.02 -3.12
C GLY A 615 -6.84 6.83 -2.26
N TYR A 616 -7.15 7.09 -0.99
CA TYR A 616 -7.69 6.18 0.01
C TYR A 616 -9.19 6.38 0.26
N ALA A 617 -9.82 7.23 -0.54
CA ALA A 617 -11.24 7.48 -0.53
C ALA A 617 -11.69 7.81 -1.95
N PRO A 618 -13.00 7.68 -2.24
CA PRO A 618 -13.52 7.95 -3.57
C PRO A 618 -13.24 9.37 -4.04
N SER A 619 -13.00 9.51 -5.33
CA SER A 619 -12.89 10.79 -6.03
C SER A 619 -13.65 10.71 -7.35
N SER A 620 -14.15 11.85 -7.84
CA SER A 620 -14.94 11.89 -9.08
C SER A 620 -14.39 12.90 -10.06
N VAL A 621 -14.46 12.57 -11.36
CA VAL A 621 -14.19 13.54 -12.42
C VAL A 621 -15.49 14.20 -12.82
N ILE A 622 -15.51 15.52 -12.80
CA ILE A 622 -16.62 16.35 -13.28
C ILE A 622 -16.16 17.17 -14.48
N SER A 623 -17.05 17.36 -15.45
CA SER A 623 -16.87 18.26 -16.58
C SER A 623 -17.82 19.44 -16.39
N PHE A 624 -17.33 20.67 -16.56
CA PHE A 624 -18.19 21.84 -16.51
C PHE A 624 -18.92 22.00 -17.86
N PRO A 625 -20.25 22.15 -17.86
CA PRO A 625 -21.05 22.07 -19.09
C PRO A 625 -20.69 23.17 -20.10
N THR A 626 -20.63 22.80 -21.38
CA THR A 626 -20.39 23.68 -22.54
C THR A 626 -21.67 24.26 -23.15
N HIS A 627 -22.84 24.00 -22.56
CA HIS A 627 -24.11 24.46 -23.09
C HIS A 627 -24.96 25.13 -22.01
N MET A 628 -25.04 26.45 -22.08
CA MET A 628 -26.09 27.21 -21.43
C MET A 628 -27.33 27.17 -22.33
N PRO A 629 -28.47 26.61 -21.89
CA PRO A 629 -29.65 26.45 -22.74
C PRO A 629 -30.17 27.75 -23.39
N ASN A 630 -29.87 28.91 -22.81
CA ASN A 630 -30.46 30.20 -23.17
C ASN A 630 -29.46 31.36 -23.41
N ALA A 631 -28.14 31.14 -23.30
CA ALA A 631 -27.15 32.23 -23.24
C ALA A 631 -26.11 32.27 -24.40
N GLY A 632 -26.28 31.43 -25.43
CA GLY A 632 -25.32 31.30 -26.53
C GLY A 632 -24.31 30.16 -26.32
N ALA A 633 -23.41 29.96 -27.30
CA ALA A 633 -22.36 28.95 -27.22
C ALA A 633 -21.36 29.32 -26.11
N PHE A 634 -21.13 28.39 -25.19
CA PHE A 634 -20.10 28.52 -24.15
C PHE A 634 -18.71 28.41 -24.80
N PRO A 635 -17.63 28.98 -24.22
CA PRO A 635 -16.29 28.79 -24.76
C PRO A 635 -15.92 27.31 -24.77
N THR A 636 -15.79 26.75 -25.96
CA THR A 636 -15.34 25.37 -26.18
C THR A 636 -13.83 25.25 -26.28
N LYS A 637 -13.08 26.34 -26.09
CA LYS A 637 -11.61 26.39 -26.14
C LYS A 637 -11.06 27.16 -24.96
N VAL A 638 -11.17 26.59 -23.76
CA VAL A 638 -10.62 27.18 -22.54
C VAL A 638 -9.10 27.37 -22.67
N HIS A 639 -8.59 28.52 -22.23
CA HIS A 639 -7.16 28.83 -22.20
C HIS A 639 -6.59 28.84 -20.78
N ARG A 640 -7.15 29.63 -19.86
CA ARG A 640 -6.72 29.70 -18.46
C ARG A 640 -7.88 29.52 -17.51
N ILE A 641 -7.56 29.01 -16.33
CA ILE A 641 -8.50 28.72 -15.24
C ILE A 641 -7.98 29.38 -13.96
N LYS A 642 -8.88 29.99 -13.20
CA LYS A 642 -8.66 30.35 -11.79
C LYS A 642 -9.87 29.90 -10.98
N VAL A 643 -9.64 29.44 -9.76
CA VAL A 643 -10.70 28.92 -8.88
C VAL A 643 -10.57 29.60 -7.53
N ASP A 644 -11.70 30.09 -7.02
CA ASP A 644 -11.85 30.51 -5.63
C ASP A 644 -12.94 29.66 -4.99
N GLU A 645 -12.56 28.53 -4.40
CA GLU A 645 -13.52 27.65 -3.72
C GLU A 645 -14.15 28.33 -2.50
N LYS A 646 -13.49 29.30 -1.86
CA LYS A 646 -14.04 30.00 -0.69
C LYS A 646 -15.29 30.79 -1.07
N ARG A 647 -15.29 31.35 -2.28
CA ARG A 647 -16.42 32.12 -2.84
C ARG A 647 -17.29 31.28 -3.80
N GLY A 648 -16.86 30.05 -4.07
CA GLY A 648 -17.48 29.15 -5.03
C GLY A 648 -17.41 29.67 -6.48
N LEU A 649 -16.29 30.29 -6.87
CA LEU A 649 -16.12 30.91 -8.20
C LEU A 649 -15.14 30.12 -9.07
N LEU A 650 -15.52 29.86 -10.32
CA LEU A 650 -14.67 29.35 -11.39
C LEU A 650 -14.54 30.42 -12.48
N MET A 651 -13.33 30.86 -12.75
CA MET A 651 -13.01 31.89 -13.73
C MET A 651 -12.23 31.30 -14.90
N ILE A 652 -12.66 31.60 -16.12
CA ILE A 652 -12.01 31.10 -17.34
C ILE A 652 -11.82 32.20 -18.38
N THR A 653 -10.73 32.10 -19.14
CA THR A 653 -10.55 32.82 -20.41
C THR A 653 -10.51 31.84 -21.57
N SER A 654 -10.86 32.30 -22.77
CA SER A 654 -10.96 31.46 -23.97
C SER A 654 -9.85 31.76 -24.98
N GLN A 655 -9.47 30.75 -25.75
CA GLN A 655 -8.64 30.88 -26.94
C GLN A 655 -9.34 31.67 -28.06
N GLU A 656 -10.67 31.82 -27.99
CA GLU A 656 -11.48 32.63 -28.92
C GLU A 656 -11.82 34.01 -28.34
N GLY A 657 -11.23 34.35 -27.20
CA GLY A 657 -11.51 35.58 -26.45
C GLY A 657 -12.70 35.45 -25.51
N GLY A 658 -12.79 36.37 -24.56
CA GLY A 658 -13.83 36.43 -23.55
C GLY A 658 -13.36 35.91 -22.19
N LEU A 659 -14.10 36.32 -21.16
CA LEU A 659 -13.88 35.92 -19.78
C LEU A 659 -15.22 35.54 -19.16
N PHE A 660 -15.25 34.45 -18.40
CA PHE A 660 -16.47 33.92 -17.81
C PHE A 660 -16.21 33.55 -16.36
N VAL A 661 -17.16 33.89 -15.50
CA VAL A 661 -17.18 33.57 -14.07
C VAL A 661 -18.41 32.72 -13.83
N MET A 662 -18.22 31.55 -13.26
CA MET A 662 -19.27 30.60 -12.95
C MET A 662 -19.29 30.26 -11.47
N ASP A 663 -20.42 29.76 -11.01
CA ASP A 663 -20.52 29.03 -9.77
C ASP A 663 -19.84 27.65 -9.91
N VAL A 664 -18.95 27.31 -8.98
CA VAL A 664 -18.17 26.06 -9.03
C VAL A 664 -19.03 24.82 -8.77
N ASP A 665 -20.15 24.94 -8.06
CA ASP A 665 -21.01 23.81 -7.67
C ASP A 665 -22.09 23.53 -8.70
N THR A 666 -22.71 24.58 -9.24
CA THR A 666 -23.81 24.50 -10.21
C THR A 666 -23.35 24.62 -11.66
N GLY A 667 -22.17 25.20 -11.91
CA GLY A 667 -21.70 25.55 -13.25
C GLY A 667 -22.46 26.72 -13.88
N GLU A 668 -23.30 27.43 -13.11
CA GLU A 668 -24.09 28.55 -13.61
C GLU A 668 -23.20 29.75 -13.89
N LEU A 669 -23.40 30.41 -15.04
CA LEU A 669 -22.70 31.64 -15.38
C LEU A 669 -23.17 32.82 -14.51
N LEU A 670 -22.25 33.40 -13.74
CA LEU A 670 -22.50 34.53 -12.84
C LEU A 670 -22.14 35.88 -13.49
N PHE A 671 -21.03 35.92 -14.23
CA PHE A 671 -20.51 37.14 -14.85
C PHE A 671 -19.72 36.80 -16.13
N ALA A 672 -19.72 37.69 -17.12
CA ALA A 672 -18.95 37.50 -18.34
C ALA A 672 -18.52 38.83 -18.98
N LEU A 673 -17.36 38.80 -19.65
CA LEU A 673 -16.86 39.84 -20.56
C LEU A 673 -16.80 39.26 -21.98
N ARG A 674 -17.13 40.08 -22.99
CA ARG A 674 -17.31 39.59 -24.36
C ARG A 674 -16.00 39.19 -25.03
N ALA A 675 -16.10 38.27 -25.99
CA ALA A 675 -14.97 37.80 -26.80
C ALA A 675 -14.27 38.89 -27.62
N GLY A 676 -14.99 39.95 -28.01
CA GLY A 676 -14.39 41.10 -28.68
C GLY A 676 -13.67 42.08 -27.74
N TYR A 677 -13.85 41.95 -26.42
CA TYR A 677 -13.24 42.81 -25.42
C TYR A 677 -12.02 42.15 -24.79
N VAL A 678 -12.19 40.95 -24.23
CA VAL A 678 -11.06 40.14 -23.75
C VAL A 678 -10.48 39.39 -24.93
N HIS A 679 -9.23 39.67 -25.28
CA HIS A 679 -8.62 39.07 -26.46
C HIS A 679 -8.39 37.56 -26.33
N GLU A 680 -8.19 36.91 -27.47
CA GLU A 680 -7.81 35.50 -27.56
C GLU A 680 -6.57 35.20 -26.72
N TYR A 681 -6.59 34.09 -25.97
CA TYR A 681 -5.47 33.65 -25.12
C TYR A 681 -5.10 34.63 -23.99
N ALA A 682 -6.03 35.48 -23.55
CA ALA A 682 -5.79 36.36 -22.40
C ALA A 682 -5.39 35.54 -21.16
N HIS A 683 -4.31 35.97 -20.51
CA HIS A 683 -3.78 35.40 -19.29
C HIS A 683 -4.47 36.00 -18.08
N ILE A 684 -5.32 35.21 -17.42
CA ILE A 684 -6.01 35.59 -16.20
C ILE A 684 -5.24 35.19 -14.94
N GLU A 685 -5.24 36.08 -13.97
CA GLU A 685 -4.77 35.91 -12.61
C GLU A 685 -5.87 36.33 -11.62
N TYR A 686 -5.93 35.68 -10.46
CA TYR A 686 -6.94 35.99 -9.45
C TYR A 686 -6.41 35.72 -8.03
N SER A 687 -6.71 36.62 -7.10
CA SER A 687 -6.43 36.44 -5.67
C SER A 687 -7.24 37.44 -4.85
N GLU A 688 -7.86 36.98 -3.76
CA GLU A 688 -8.60 37.80 -2.77
C GLU A 688 -9.61 38.77 -3.43
N GLY A 689 -10.36 38.29 -4.43
CA GLY A 689 -11.39 39.03 -5.17
C GLY A 689 -10.91 40.13 -6.11
N TYR A 690 -9.62 40.17 -6.43
CA TYR A 690 -9.09 40.92 -7.55
C TYR A 690 -8.79 39.97 -8.71
N MET A 691 -9.36 40.27 -9.87
CA MET A 691 -9.18 39.54 -11.12
C MET A 691 -8.37 40.41 -12.08
N ILE A 692 -7.33 39.84 -12.67
CA ILE A 692 -6.38 40.56 -13.52
C ILE A 692 -6.21 39.82 -14.83
N PHE A 693 -6.29 40.51 -15.96
CA PHE A 693 -5.96 39.94 -17.26
C PHE A 693 -5.27 40.96 -18.17
N ASP A 694 -4.61 40.49 -19.22
CA ASP A 694 -3.85 41.32 -20.14
C ASP A 694 -4.67 41.94 -21.27
N ARG A 695 -4.15 43.08 -21.74
CA ARG A 695 -4.59 43.76 -22.96
C ARG A 695 -3.56 43.61 -24.06
N LEU A 696 -4.01 43.85 -25.30
CA LEU A 696 -3.16 43.90 -26.50
C LEU A 696 -2.12 45.04 -26.46
N ASP A 697 -2.33 46.08 -25.66
CA ASP A 697 -1.41 47.22 -25.50
C ASP A 697 -0.35 47.00 -24.39
N ASN A 698 -0.21 45.77 -23.88
CA ASN A 698 0.62 45.38 -22.73
C ASN A 698 0.18 45.91 -21.36
N SER A 699 -0.91 46.64 -21.24
CA SER A 699 -1.47 46.96 -19.93
C SER A 699 -2.17 45.73 -19.32
N ARG A 700 -2.52 45.84 -18.04
CA ARG A 700 -3.24 44.81 -17.27
C ARG A 700 -4.50 45.43 -16.68
N GLU A 701 -5.64 44.84 -16.98
CA GLU A 701 -6.90 45.22 -16.38
C GLU A 701 -7.07 44.60 -15.02
N VAL A 702 -7.51 45.40 -14.05
CA VAL A 702 -7.89 44.94 -12.72
C VAL A 702 -9.39 45.13 -12.56
N TRP A 703 -10.05 44.04 -12.20
CA TRP A 703 -11.46 43.98 -11.87
C TRP A 703 -11.61 43.53 -10.42
N ARG A 704 -12.48 44.20 -9.66
CA ARG A 704 -12.71 43.93 -8.24
C ARG A 704 -14.07 43.27 -8.06
N LEU A 705 -14.13 42.24 -7.22
CA LEU A 705 -15.38 41.60 -6.83
C LEU A 705 -16.24 42.57 -6.00
N GLN A 706 -17.51 42.74 -6.36
CA GLN A 706 -18.38 43.75 -5.73
C GLN A 706 -18.73 43.47 -4.27
N ASP A 707 -18.60 42.22 -3.82
CA ASP A 707 -18.90 41.82 -2.45
C ASP A 707 -17.76 42.10 -1.45
N ILE A 708 -16.62 42.60 -1.93
CA ILE A 708 -15.51 43.03 -1.07
C ILE A 708 -15.81 44.41 -0.53
N GLU A 709 -15.85 44.53 0.81
CA GLU A 709 -15.95 45.81 1.49
C GLU A 709 -14.82 46.73 1.01
N ALA A 710 -15.17 47.88 0.45
CA ALA A 710 -14.19 48.88 0.08
C ALA A 710 -13.45 49.33 1.34
N THR A 711 -12.19 48.95 1.49
CA THR A 711 -11.33 49.53 2.53
C THR A 711 -11.27 51.03 2.30
N GLU A 712 -11.74 51.83 3.26
CA GLU A 712 -11.87 53.30 3.20
C GLU A 712 -10.55 54.05 2.90
N GLU A 713 -9.40 53.35 2.83
CA GLU A 713 -8.05 53.93 2.86
C GLU A 713 -7.25 53.84 1.55
N ALA A 714 -7.70 53.11 0.52
CA ALA A 714 -6.93 52.94 -0.73
C ALA A 714 -7.65 53.54 -1.95
N LEU A 715 -7.49 54.85 -2.19
CA LEU A 715 -7.84 55.43 -3.48
C LEU A 715 -6.86 54.90 -4.54
N VAL A 716 -7.41 54.33 -5.62
CA VAL A 716 -6.63 53.96 -6.81
C VAL A 716 -5.96 55.21 -7.36
N ASP A 717 -4.66 55.09 -7.68
CA ASP A 717 -3.88 56.19 -8.23
C ASP A 717 -4.55 56.75 -9.50
N GLU A 718 -4.43 58.07 -9.72
CA GLU A 718 -5.14 58.74 -10.82
C GLU A 718 -4.74 58.16 -12.18
N GLU A 719 -3.46 57.78 -12.33
CA GLU A 719 -2.91 57.18 -13.56
C GLU A 719 -3.39 55.74 -13.80
N SER A 720 -3.89 55.06 -12.76
CA SER A 720 -4.33 53.68 -12.84
C SER A 720 -5.84 53.51 -12.74
N ARG A 721 -6.61 54.61 -12.73
CA ARG A 721 -8.07 54.54 -12.67
C ARG A 721 -8.65 53.73 -13.83
N PRO A 722 -9.85 53.15 -13.66
CA PRO A 722 -10.55 52.50 -14.76
C PRO A 722 -10.71 53.45 -15.94
N ASP A 723 -10.46 52.95 -17.13
CA ASP A 723 -10.68 53.72 -18.34
C ASP A 723 -12.11 53.58 -18.86
N GLN A 724 -12.42 54.36 -19.90
CA GLN A 724 -13.75 54.37 -20.50
C GLN A 724 -14.13 53.00 -21.09
N LEU A 725 -13.15 52.25 -21.61
CA LEU A 725 -13.38 50.92 -22.20
C LEU A 725 -13.85 49.92 -21.13
N GLN A 726 -13.18 49.88 -19.98
CA GLN A 726 -13.60 49.07 -18.84
C GLN A 726 -15.02 49.43 -18.34
N ILE A 727 -15.29 50.73 -18.22
CA ILE A 727 -16.59 51.22 -17.73
C ILE A 727 -17.73 50.84 -18.70
N GLU A 728 -17.50 50.99 -20.00
CA GLU A 728 -18.48 50.62 -21.03
C GLU A 728 -18.73 49.10 -21.05
N GLU A 729 -17.68 48.29 -20.99
CA GLU A 729 -17.85 46.83 -20.98
C GLU A 729 -18.55 46.35 -19.70
N PHE A 730 -18.26 46.96 -18.54
CA PHE A 730 -18.98 46.67 -17.31
C PHE A 730 -20.48 46.98 -17.41
N GLN A 731 -20.84 48.13 -17.97
CA GLN A 731 -22.25 48.48 -18.18
C GLN A 731 -22.95 47.46 -19.09
N MET A 732 -22.27 47.02 -20.15
CA MET A 732 -22.78 45.98 -21.06
C MET A 732 -22.88 44.60 -20.38
N GLY A 733 -21.84 44.19 -19.64
CA GLY A 733 -21.79 42.94 -18.90
C GLY A 733 -22.85 42.85 -17.81
N MET A 734 -23.12 43.95 -17.10
CA MET A 734 -24.20 44.03 -16.10
C MET A 734 -25.58 43.88 -16.72
N HIS A 735 -25.81 44.40 -17.93
CA HIS A 735 -27.06 44.15 -18.65
C HIS A 735 -27.24 42.67 -18.99
N PHE A 736 -26.16 41.99 -19.38
CA PHE A 736 -26.17 40.56 -19.68
C PHE A 736 -26.36 39.70 -18.42
N ALA A 737 -25.62 39.97 -17.34
CA ALA A 737 -25.76 39.27 -16.06
C ALA A 737 -27.19 39.39 -15.49
N ARG A 738 -27.78 40.59 -15.56
CA ARG A 738 -29.19 40.81 -15.19
C ARG A 738 -30.16 40.00 -16.04
N TYR A 739 -29.92 39.91 -17.35
CA TYR A 739 -30.75 39.12 -18.26
C TYR A 739 -30.68 37.62 -17.92
N VAL A 740 -29.48 37.08 -17.67
CA VAL A 740 -29.28 35.68 -17.28
C VAL A 740 -30.00 35.38 -15.95
N GLN A 741 -29.79 36.19 -14.91
CA GLN A 741 -30.43 35.99 -13.60
C GLN A 741 -31.96 36.11 -13.65
N LEU A 742 -32.50 37.08 -14.40
CA LEU A 742 -33.96 37.23 -14.58
C LEU A 742 -34.61 36.04 -15.32
N SER A 743 -33.83 35.31 -16.13
CA SER A 743 -34.32 34.14 -16.85
C SER A 743 -34.37 32.87 -15.99
N GLN A 744 -33.70 32.85 -14.83
CA GLN A 744 -33.49 31.66 -14.00
C GLN A 744 -34.28 31.65 -12.68
N SER A 745 -34.78 32.80 -12.19
CA SER A 745 -35.59 32.84 -10.96
C SER A 745 -36.75 33.83 -11.06
N PHE A 746 -37.99 33.33 -11.06
CA PHE A 746 -39.21 34.15 -11.09
C PHE A 746 -39.68 34.58 -9.68
N ASP A 747 -39.10 34.05 -8.60
CA ASP A 747 -39.73 34.08 -7.26
C ASP A 747 -38.96 34.77 -6.10
N GLU A 748 -37.76 35.36 -6.30
CA GLU A 748 -37.10 36.15 -5.23
C GLU A 748 -36.70 37.58 -5.64
N PRO A 749 -37.18 38.63 -4.95
CA PRO A 749 -36.79 40.01 -5.18
C PRO A 749 -35.46 40.32 -4.48
N GLY A 750 -34.35 39.90 -5.09
CA GLY A 750 -33.00 40.28 -4.68
C GLY A 750 -31.97 39.80 -5.72
N LEU A 751 -31.43 40.72 -6.53
CA LEU A 751 -30.29 40.39 -7.39
C LEU A 751 -29.10 40.01 -6.51
N SER A 752 -28.72 38.74 -6.53
CA SER A 752 -27.48 38.29 -5.92
C SER A 752 -26.32 38.86 -6.75
N LEU A 753 -25.56 39.80 -6.18
CA LEU A 753 -24.32 40.34 -6.78
C LEU A 753 -23.14 39.36 -6.67
N ARG A 754 -23.41 38.10 -6.27
CA ARG A 754 -22.40 37.07 -6.10
C ARG A 754 -21.68 36.81 -7.43
N GLY A 755 -20.35 36.84 -7.39
CA GLY A 755 -19.51 36.61 -8.57
C GLY A 755 -19.48 37.75 -9.58
N CYS A 756 -20.13 38.89 -9.32
CA CYS A 756 -20.05 40.08 -10.17
C CYS A 756 -18.80 40.90 -9.88
N PHE A 757 -18.09 41.27 -10.94
CA PHE A 757 -16.91 42.12 -10.86
C PHE A 757 -17.19 43.51 -11.43
N GLU A 758 -16.53 44.51 -10.87
CA GLU A 758 -16.55 45.89 -11.35
C GLU A 758 -15.14 46.35 -11.80
N PRO A 759 -15.05 47.31 -12.74
CA PRO A 759 -13.81 47.95 -13.13
C PRO A 759 -13.10 48.56 -11.93
N TYR A 760 -11.80 48.31 -11.80
CA TYR A 760 -11.03 48.79 -10.66
C TYR A 760 -9.78 49.58 -11.03
N ALA A 761 -8.94 49.04 -11.93
CA ALA A 761 -7.73 49.74 -12.38
C ALA A 761 -7.23 49.27 -13.76
N VAL A 762 -6.37 50.07 -14.37
CA VAL A 762 -5.53 49.69 -15.52
C VAL A 762 -4.06 49.92 -15.16
N LEU A 763 -3.27 48.86 -15.15
CA LEU A 763 -1.84 48.90 -14.79
C LEU A 763 -1.01 48.85 -16.07
N THR A 764 -0.24 49.91 -16.33
CA THR A 764 0.55 50.04 -17.56
C THR A 764 2.03 49.93 -17.25
N ALA A 765 2.68 48.92 -17.83
CA ALA A 765 4.13 48.79 -17.81
C ALA A 765 4.74 49.63 -18.96
N PRO A 766 5.84 50.38 -18.72
CA PRO A 766 6.57 51.07 -19.78
C PRO A 766 7.12 50.18 -20.90
N GLY A 767 7.26 48.87 -20.66
CA GLY A 767 7.81 47.91 -21.61
C GLY A 767 6.92 46.67 -21.77
N ALA A 768 7.15 45.91 -22.84
CA ALA A 768 6.41 44.67 -23.10
C ALA A 768 6.70 43.63 -22.02
N THR A 769 5.68 43.25 -21.26
CA THR A 769 5.78 42.22 -20.21
C THR A 769 5.61 40.84 -20.81
N ARG A 770 6.51 39.90 -20.48
CA ARG A 770 6.50 38.53 -21.00
C ARG A 770 5.75 37.55 -20.11
N CYS A 771 5.79 37.77 -18.81
CA CYS A 771 5.11 36.95 -17.82
C CYS A 771 4.72 37.80 -16.63
N SER A 772 3.65 37.39 -15.96
CA SER A 772 3.14 38.06 -14.77
C SER A 772 2.58 37.03 -13.80
N ARG A 773 2.65 37.35 -12.52
CA ARG A 773 2.10 36.52 -11.44
C ARG A 773 1.47 37.43 -10.40
N PHE A 774 0.25 37.10 -10.00
CA PHE A 774 -0.46 37.82 -8.95
C PHE A 774 -0.53 36.97 -7.69
N VAL A 775 -0.06 37.52 -6.57
CA VAL A 775 -0.34 37.00 -5.23
C VAL A 775 -0.73 38.20 -4.39
N TYR A 776 -1.98 38.25 -3.94
CA TYR A 776 -2.52 39.43 -3.28
C TYR A 776 -1.62 39.92 -2.13
N PRO A 777 -1.33 41.23 -2.02
CA PRO A 777 -1.86 42.32 -2.86
C PRO A 777 -0.99 42.67 -4.09
N THR A 778 0.12 41.95 -4.32
CA THR A 778 1.13 42.35 -5.32
C THR A 778 0.92 41.65 -6.66
N LEU A 779 0.90 42.42 -7.76
CA LEU A 779 1.08 41.91 -9.11
C LEU A 779 2.54 42.10 -9.53
N LEU A 780 3.20 41.02 -9.91
CA LEU A 780 4.52 41.03 -10.51
C LEU A 780 4.37 40.93 -12.03
N ALA A 781 5.00 41.82 -12.81
CA ALA A 781 5.16 41.61 -14.25
C ALA A 781 6.59 41.87 -14.70
N ALA A 782 7.16 40.91 -15.43
CA ALA A 782 8.53 40.97 -15.91
C ALA A 782 8.59 41.33 -17.39
N CYS A 783 9.42 42.32 -17.70
CA CYS A 783 9.90 42.66 -19.03
C CYS A 783 11.24 41.96 -19.31
N LEU A 784 11.92 42.31 -20.41
CA LEU A 784 13.23 41.75 -20.73
C LEU A 784 14.32 42.16 -19.74
N ASP A 785 14.32 43.41 -19.28
CA ASP A 785 15.39 44.02 -18.47
C ASP A 785 14.92 44.46 -17.07
N ARG A 786 13.61 44.44 -16.81
CA ARG A 786 12.97 44.97 -15.60
C ARG A 786 11.85 44.09 -15.09
N VAL A 787 11.59 44.16 -13.79
CA VAL A 787 10.38 43.59 -13.17
C VAL A 787 9.68 44.66 -12.37
N TYR A 788 8.37 44.81 -12.61
CA TYR A 788 7.51 45.76 -11.93
C TYR A 788 6.67 45.04 -10.89
N MET A 789 6.57 45.63 -9.70
CA MET A 789 5.73 45.17 -8.61
C MET A 789 4.64 46.21 -8.35
N TRP A 790 3.40 45.93 -8.71
CA TRP A 790 2.27 46.80 -8.38
C TRP A 790 1.59 46.34 -7.10
N ASP A 791 1.24 47.30 -6.24
CA ASP A 791 0.17 47.11 -5.26
C ASP A 791 -1.17 47.26 -5.99
N VAL A 792 -1.90 46.16 -6.12
CA VAL A 792 -3.13 46.10 -6.90
C VAL A 792 -4.25 46.95 -6.27
N PRO A 793 -4.46 46.95 -4.94
CA PRO A 793 -5.45 47.82 -4.30
C PRO A 793 -5.24 49.32 -4.59
N THR A 794 -4.01 49.84 -4.57
CA THR A 794 -3.78 51.26 -4.88
C THR A 794 -3.45 51.54 -6.35
N GLY A 795 -3.16 50.51 -7.15
CA GLY A 795 -2.66 50.64 -8.52
C GLY A 795 -1.22 51.15 -8.64
N ARG A 796 -0.48 51.25 -7.54
CA ARG A 796 0.83 51.91 -7.50
C ARG A 796 1.97 50.94 -7.76
N VAL A 797 2.99 51.37 -8.49
CA VAL A 797 4.26 50.63 -8.58
C VAL A 797 5.01 50.79 -7.25
N MET A 798 5.16 49.68 -6.52
CA MET A 798 5.85 49.62 -5.23
C MET A 798 7.36 49.55 -5.40
N GLU A 799 7.82 48.74 -6.36
CA GLU A 799 9.24 48.49 -6.60
C GLU A 799 9.48 48.14 -8.07
N ILE A 800 10.63 48.57 -8.60
CA ILE A 800 11.13 48.16 -9.92
C ILE A 800 12.49 47.50 -9.72
N ILE A 801 12.59 46.24 -10.11
CA ILE A 801 13.86 45.51 -10.13
C ILE A 801 14.50 45.72 -11.50
N GLU A 802 15.62 46.43 -11.54
CA GLU A 802 16.40 46.71 -12.76
C GLU A 802 17.73 45.93 -12.75
N GLY A 803 18.47 45.97 -13.87
CA GLY A 803 19.78 45.31 -13.96
C GLY A 803 19.71 43.81 -14.11
N LEU A 804 18.64 43.29 -14.72
CA LEU A 804 18.58 41.90 -15.14
C LEU A 804 19.57 41.70 -16.29
N ASP A 805 20.75 41.15 -16.02
CA ASP A 805 21.76 40.79 -17.05
C ASP A 805 21.19 39.70 -17.98
N VAL A 806 20.29 40.09 -18.89
CA VAL A 806 19.72 39.24 -19.92
C VAL A 806 20.49 39.54 -21.20
N LEU A 807 21.30 38.58 -21.65
CA LEU A 807 22.00 38.71 -22.93
C LEU A 807 20.97 38.87 -24.05
N SER A 808 20.98 40.00 -24.76
CA SER A 808 20.15 40.22 -25.94
C SER A 808 20.47 39.14 -26.99
N THR A 809 19.49 38.34 -27.37
CA THR A 809 19.62 37.21 -28.31
C THR A 809 19.90 37.61 -29.77
N ASP A 810 20.07 38.89 -30.08
CA ASP A 810 20.16 39.40 -31.46
C ASP A 810 21.55 39.31 -32.12
N THR A 811 22.54 38.67 -31.49
CA THR A 811 23.89 38.49 -32.07
C THR A 811 24.29 37.02 -32.21
N ALA A 812 23.47 36.21 -32.89
CA ALA A 812 23.95 34.96 -33.45
C ALA A 812 24.74 35.23 -34.74
N LEU A 813 26.07 35.36 -34.64
CA LEU A 813 26.95 35.25 -35.81
C LEU A 813 27.00 33.78 -36.28
N PRO A 814 27.07 33.50 -37.60
CA PRO A 814 27.14 32.13 -38.09
C PRO A 814 28.48 31.49 -37.68
N LEU A 815 28.42 30.36 -36.98
CA LEU A 815 29.59 29.52 -36.75
C LEU A 815 29.94 28.81 -38.08
N GLU A 816 31.02 29.26 -38.72
CA GLU A 816 31.61 28.54 -39.86
C GLU A 816 32.24 27.20 -39.41
N PRO A 817 32.20 26.16 -40.25
CA PRO A 817 32.73 24.85 -39.92
C PRO A 817 34.27 24.85 -39.99
N VAL A 818 34.93 24.76 -38.84
CA VAL A 818 36.39 24.60 -38.78
C VAL A 818 36.75 23.19 -39.22
N SER A 819 37.53 23.12 -40.29
CA SER A 819 38.04 21.89 -40.90
C SER A 819 39.25 21.32 -40.14
N ASN A 820 39.31 19.98 -40.18
CA ASN A 820 40.34 19.06 -39.69
C ASN A 820 41.79 19.61 -39.68
N SER A 821 42.45 19.50 -38.52
CA SER A 821 43.89 19.26 -38.44
C SER A 821 44.27 18.49 -37.16
N THR A 822 45.37 17.76 -37.29
CA THR A 822 45.89 16.58 -36.59
C THR A 822 46.25 16.69 -35.10
N PRO A 823 46.33 15.55 -34.37
CA PRO A 823 46.64 15.52 -32.94
C PRO A 823 48.15 15.63 -32.68
N ILE A 824 48.54 16.57 -31.83
CA ILE A 824 49.88 16.63 -31.22
C ILE A 824 49.73 16.20 -29.76
N ALA A 825 50.48 15.15 -29.39
CA ALA A 825 50.57 14.60 -28.05
C ALA A 825 51.49 15.44 -27.15
N ASP A 826 51.24 15.32 -25.84
CA ASP A 826 52.11 15.66 -24.71
C ASP A 826 52.47 17.14 -24.46
N ALA A 827 51.64 17.80 -23.64
CA ALA A 827 52.10 18.72 -22.60
C ALA A 827 51.06 18.80 -21.47
N GLY A 828 51.54 18.78 -20.23
CA GLY A 828 50.74 18.63 -19.00
C GLY A 828 49.51 19.54 -18.91
N VAL A 829 48.39 18.93 -18.51
CA VAL A 829 47.10 19.57 -18.29
C VAL A 829 47.22 20.56 -17.13
N ALA A 830 47.55 21.81 -17.46
CA ALA A 830 47.09 22.94 -16.67
C ALA A 830 45.55 22.96 -16.79
N GLU A 831 44.86 23.07 -15.65
CA GLU A 831 43.40 23.29 -15.60
C GLU A 831 43.06 24.47 -16.51
N GLU A 832 42.58 24.18 -17.71
CA GLU A 832 42.11 25.15 -18.67
C GLU A 832 40.87 25.80 -18.05
N TYR A 833 41.06 27.04 -17.60
CA TYR A 833 40.06 27.87 -16.96
C TYR A 833 38.96 28.16 -18.00
N VAL A 834 37.96 27.28 -18.10
CA VAL A 834 36.76 27.49 -18.91
C VAL A 834 36.18 28.84 -18.49
N ALA A 835 36.07 29.77 -19.45
CA ALA A 835 35.53 31.10 -19.25
C ALA A 835 34.19 31.04 -18.48
N PRO A 836 33.91 32.00 -17.56
CA PRO A 836 32.78 31.91 -16.66
C PRO A 836 31.47 31.77 -17.45
N LEU A 837 30.81 30.61 -17.28
CA LEU A 837 29.44 30.40 -17.71
C LEU A 837 28.59 31.55 -17.18
N SER A 838 28.05 32.35 -18.09
CA SER A 838 27.30 33.56 -17.79
C SER A 838 26.19 33.28 -16.77
N GLU A 839 26.14 34.08 -15.69
CA GLU A 839 25.04 34.06 -14.71
C GLU A 839 23.71 34.57 -15.31
N SER A 840 23.71 34.98 -16.58
CA SER A 840 22.55 35.47 -17.33
C SER A 840 21.35 34.53 -17.23
N LEU A 841 20.16 35.12 -17.08
CA LEU A 841 18.89 34.40 -17.17
C LEU A 841 18.55 33.99 -18.61
N GLU A 842 19.24 34.56 -19.61
CA GLU A 842 19.03 34.45 -21.07
C GLU A 842 17.68 34.92 -21.57
N ALA A 843 16.60 34.40 -20.99
CA ALA A 843 15.22 34.80 -21.21
C ALA A 843 14.42 34.42 -19.97
N ILE A 844 13.67 35.37 -19.41
CA ILE A 844 12.73 35.08 -18.32
C ILE A 844 11.58 34.24 -18.89
N VAL A 845 11.43 33.03 -18.36
CA VAL A 845 10.41 32.06 -18.77
C VAL A 845 9.26 32.03 -17.76
N TYR A 846 9.55 32.29 -16.48
CA TYR A 846 8.56 32.22 -15.41
C TYR A 846 8.88 33.20 -14.27
N VAL A 847 7.85 33.69 -13.58
CA VAL A 847 7.98 34.50 -12.36
C VAL A 847 7.02 34.07 -11.27
N ASP A 848 7.46 34.14 -10.02
CA ASP A 848 6.62 33.93 -8.85
C ASP A 848 7.08 34.79 -7.68
N HIS A 849 6.27 34.96 -6.64
CA HIS A 849 6.68 35.70 -5.46
C HIS A 849 5.89 35.31 -4.21
N ASN A 850 6.43 35.70 -3.05
CA ASN A 850 5.73 35.65 -1.78
C ASN A 850 5.85 36.99 -1.05
N VAL A 851 5.50 37.02 0.25
CA VAL A 851 5.59 38.23 1.09
C VAL A 851 7.01 38.81 1.15
N ASN A 852 8.04 37.96 1.06
CA ASN A 852 9.42 38.36 1.33
C ASN A 852 10.34 38.32 0.10
N HIS A 853 9.98 37.58 -0.95
CA HIS A 853 10.90 37.31 -2.07
C HIS A 853 10.19 37.34 -3.42
N VAL A 854 10.95 37.67 -4.46
CA VAL A 854 10.60 37.54 -5.88
C VAL A 854 11.50 36.49 -6.52
N PHE A 855 10.92 35.62 -7.34
CA PHE A 855 11.59 34.53 -8.04
C PHE A 855 11.49 34.77 -9.54
N LEU A 856 12.65 34.84 -10.20
CA LEU A 856 12.77 34.94 -11.64
C LEU A 856 13.43 33.66 -12.17
N ALA A 857 12.67 32.89 -12.95
CA ALA A 857 13.19 31.72 -13.63
C ALA A 857 13.56 32.10 -15.06
N GLY A 858 14.86 32.06 -15.35
CA GLY A 858 15.38 32.06 -16.70
C GLY A 858 15.30 30.66 -17.32
N ARG A 859 15.83 30.49 -18.52
CA ARG A 859 15.86 29.16 -19.18
C ARG A 859 16.61 28.11 -18.37
N HIS A 860 17.69 28.51 -17.71
CA HIS A 860 18.60 27.58 -17.01
C HIS A 860 18.93 27.97 -15.56
N ALA A 861 18.44 29.10 -15.07
CA ALA A 861 18.76 29.57 -13.71
C ALA A 861 17.54 30.18 -13.02
N VAL A 862 17.45 30.00 -11.70
CA VAL A 862 16.47 30.66 -10.84
C VAL A 862 17.20 31.69 -9.99
N ARG A 863 16.81 32.96 -10.13
CA ARG A 863 17.28 34.07 -9.29
C ARG A 863 16.20 34.49 -8.30
N VAL A 864 16.61 34.77 -7.07
CA VAL A 864 15.73 35.22 -5.99
C VAL A 864 16.17 36.59 -5.49
N PHE A 865 15.20 37.50 -5.37
CA PHE A 865 15.38 38.85 -4.87
C PHE A 865 14.63 39.00 -3.56
N ASP A 866 15.24 39.67 -2.59
CA ASP A 866 14.58 40.03 -1.33
C ASP A 866 13.72 41.28 -1.60
N LYS A 867 12.44 41.26 -1.23
CA LYS A 867 11.57 42.44 -1.34
C LYS A 867 12.02 43.50 -0.33
N ALA A 868 12.00 44.77 -0.72
CA ALA A 868 12.32 45.84 0.22
C ALA A 868 11.34 45.81 1.41
N ARG A 869 11.86 45.68 2.64
CA ARG A 869 11.05 45.87 3.84
C ARG A 869 10.73 47.35 3.95
N VAL A 870 9.45 47.69 3.93
CA VAL A 870 8.99 49.00 4.36
C VAL A 870 9.20 49.03 5.87
N ASP A 871 10.29 49.66 6.35
CA ASP A 871 10.47 49.95 7.76
C ASP A 871 9.39 50.98 8.16
N THR A 872 8.26 50.51 8.67
CA THR A 872 7.14 51.35 9.10
C THR A 872 7.45 52.24 10.31
N ASP A 873 8.64 52.11 10.90
CA ASP A 873 9.04 52.84 12.11
C ASP A 873 9.92 54.08 11.85
N ASN A 874 10.27 54.39 10.61
CA ASN A 874 11.03 55.60 10.27
C ASN A 874 10.27 56.51 9.29
N GLU A 875 9.49 57.44 9.83
CA GLU A 875 8.79 58.51 9.10
C GLU A 875 9.73 59.56 8.45
N ASN A 876 10.99 59.22 8.16
CA ASN A 876 11.90 60.08 7.41
C ASN A 876 12.40 59.35 6.16
N PRO A 877 11.79 59.59 4.98
CA PRO A 877 12.31 59.12 3.71
C PRO A 877 13.51 60.00 3.30
N SER A 878 14.63 59.88 4.01
CA SER A 878 15.89 60.40 3.49
C SER A 878 16.40 59.45 2.40
N LEU A 879 16.26 59.87 1.15
CA LEU A 879 17.04 59.36 0.01
C LEU A 879 18.51 59.24 0.45
N GLY A 880 19.07 58.03 0.47
CA GLY A 880 20.53 57.86 0.54
C GLY A 880 21.03 56.90 1.60
N SER A 881 20.73 55.62 1.44
CA SER A 881 21.69 54.54 1.70
C SER A 881 21.22 53.31 0.95
N SER A 882 21.36 53.34 -0.38
CA SER A 882 21.24 52.14 -1.21
C SER A 882 22.30 51.13 -0.77
N ASN A 883 21.90 50.17 0.05
CA ASN A 883 22.65 48.93 0.14
C ASN A 883 22.58 48.29 -1.25
N SER A 884 23.59 48.55 -2.08
CA SER A 884 23.68 48.18 -3.50
C SER A 884 23.51 46.68 -3.81
N ASN A 885 23.38 45.83 -2.78
CA ASN A 885 23.29 44.38 -2.92
C ASN A 885 21.84 43.86 -3.02
N THR A 886 20.80 44.65 -2.72
CA THR A 886 19.39 44.19 -2.84
C THR A 886 18.96 44.02 -4.29
N HIS A 887 19.48 44.84 -5.21
CA HIS A 887 19.10 44.80 -6.63
C HIS A 887 19.80 43.73 -7.46
N GLN A 888 20.85 43.06 -6.96
CA GLN A 888 21.61 42.12 -7.78
C GLN A 888 20.96 40.73 -7.87
N GLY A 889 20.03 40.41 -6.96
CA GLY A 889 19.45 39.07 -6.82
C GLY A 889 20.50 37.99 -6.51
N ARG A 890 20.09 36.85 -5.99
CA ARG A 890 20.98 35.69 -5.82
C ARG A 890 20.54 34.54 -6.72
N VAL A 891 21.47 33.98 -7.47
CA VAL A 891 21.25 32.72 -8.18
C VAL A 891 21.14 31.61 -7.14
N VAL A 892 19.97 30.98 -7.09
CA VAL A 892 19.63 29.95 -6.12
C VAL A 892 19.77 28.55 -6.73
N LEU A 893 19.52 28.42 -8.03
CA LEU A 893 19.62 27.18 -8.76
C LEU A 893 20.12 27.48 -10.19
N ASN A 894 21.11 26.73 -10.67
CA ASN A 894 21.65 26.87 -12.03
C ASN A 894 21.91 25.49 -12.66
N LEU A 895 21.16 25.17 -13.71
CA LEU A 895 21.22 23.88 -14.41
C LEU A 895 22.47 23.73 -15.29
N ARG A 896 23.15 24.83 -15.63
CA ARG A 896 24.40 24.82 -16.44
C ARG A 896 25.66 24.60 -15.63
N SER A 897 25.55 24.53 -14.29
CA SER A 897 26.71 24.24 -13.46
C SER A 897 27.33 22.91 -13.90
N THR A 898 28.65 22.79 -13.83
CA THR A 898 29.37 21.56 -14.22
C THR A 898 29.11 20.38 -13.28
N HIS A 899 28.19 20.52 -12.33
CA HIS A 899 27.94 19.56 -11.28
C HIS A 899 26.60 18.84 -11.50
N PRO A 900 26.56 17.50 -11.40
CA PRO A 900 25.72 16.72 -12.32
C PRO A 900 24.31 16.47 -11.79
N ARG A 901 23.98 16.81 -10.53
CA ARG A 901 22.74 16.38 -9.87
C ARG A 901 22.25 17.47 -8.94
N ALA A 902 21.05 17.99 -9.21
CA ALA A 902 20.47 19.10 -8.45
C ALA A 902 20.15 18.74 -6.99
N GLY A 903 19.98 17.44 -6.67
CA GLY A 903 19.59 16.98 -5.33
C GLY A 903 20.24 15.67 -4.88
N ARG A 904 20.33 15.52 -3.55
CA ARG A 904 20.85 14.33 -2.85
C ARG A 904 19.95 13.12 -3.00
N TRP A 905 18.65 13.34 -2.96
CA TRP A 905 17.65 12.29 -3.00
C TRP A 905 16.99 12.26 -4.37
N LEU A 906 17.15 11.15 -5.08
CA LEU A 906 16.43 10.86 -6.32
C LEU A 906 15.19 10.03 -6.00
N TYR A 907 14.05 10.47 -6.49
CA TYR A 907 12.78 9.76 -6.45
C TYR A 907 12.40 9.36 -7.87
N SER A 908 12.23 8.06 -8.11
CA SER A 908 11.78 7.52 -9.39
C SER A 908 10.55 6.64 -9.19
N LEU A 909 9.63 6.64 -10.13
CA LEU A 909 8.45 5.76 -10.09
C LEU A 909 8.86 4.32 -10.42
N ARG A 910 8.40 3.34 -9.64
CA ARG A 910 8.64 1.92 -9.95
C ARG A 910 7.63 1.39 -10.96
N HIS A 911 8.14 0.69 -11.96
CA HIS A 911 7.35 -0.05 -12.95
C HIS A 911 6.38 -1.05 -12.31
N GLY A 912 5.12 -1.10 -12.77
CA GLY A 912 4.14 -2.11 -12.35
C GLY A 912 3.72 -2.04 -10.88
N SER A 913 3.95 -0.90 -10.21
CA SER A 913 3.65 -0.69 -8.79
C SER A 913 2.35 0.08 -8.53
N GLY A 914 1.57 0.33 -9.58
CA GLY A 914 0.28 1.02 -9.50
C GLY A 914 -0.69 0.31 -8.57
N ILE A 915 -0.93 0.84 -7.37
CA ILE A 915 -1.99 0.37 -6.47
C ILE A 915 -3.18 1.30 -6.66
N GLN A 916 -4.26 0.75 -7.21
CA GLN A 916 -5.53 1.46 -7.39
C GLN A 916 -6.54 0.95 -6.37
N GLU A 917 -7.21 1.88 -5.69
CA GLU A 917 -8.48 1.59 -5.03
C GLU A 917 -9.62 1.75 -6.05
N GLU A 918 -10.54 0.80 -6.13
CA GLU A 918 -11.58 0.75 -7.19
C GLU A 918 -12.40 2.04 -7.32
N ALA A 919 -12.63 2.75 -6.20
CA ALA A 919 -13.43 3.97 -6.18
C ALA A 919 -12.60 5.28 -6.36
N SER A 920 -11.27 5.19 -6.40
CA SER A 920 -10.36 6.33 -6.55
C SER A 920 -9.97 6.55 -8.01
N THR A 921 -9.99 7.80 -8.46
CA THR A 921 -9.44 8.21 -9.77
C THR A 921 -7.91 8.30 -9.74
N LEU A 922 -7.30 8.16 -8.56
CA LEU A 922 -5.85 8.21 -8.36
C LEU A 922 -5.25 6.80 -8.34
N VAL A 923 -4.15 6.65 -9.08
CA VAL A 923 -3.29 5.45 -9.07
C VAL A 923 -2.00 5.79 -8.35
N HIS A 924 -1.71 5.09 -7.24
CA HIS A 924 -0.50 5.33 -6.45
C HIS A 924 0.67 4.54 -6.99
N TYR A 925 1.82 5.20 -7.07
CA TYR A 925 3.06 4.55 -7.46
C TYR A 925 3.97 4.33 -6.26
N GLU A 926 4.59 3.15 -6.20
CA GLU A 926 5.72 2.96 -5.31
C GLU A 926 6.88 3.81 -5.82
N VAL A 927 7.48 4.59 -4.92
CA VAL A 927 8.56 5.49 -5.26
C VAL A 927 9.88 4.87 -4.80
N GLU A 928 10.77 4.61 -5.75
CA GLU A 928 12.14 4.24 -5.44
C GLU A 928 12.93 5.48 -5.03
N VAL A 929 13.60 5.38 -3.88
CA VAL A 929 14.39 6.47 -3.34
C VAL A 929 15.85 6.08 -3.31
N ASN A 930 16.66 6.78 -4.08
CA ASN A 930 18.09 6.55 -4.20
C ASN A 930 18.86 7.74 -3.63
N GLU A 931 19.72 7.47 -2.64
CA GLU A 931 20.73 8.44 -2.23
C GLU A 931 21.79 8.52 -3.31
N ARG A 932 21.91 9.67 -3.96
CA ARG A 932 23.01 9.92 -4.87
C ARG A 932 24.25 10.22 -4.03
N GLN A 933 25.41 9.76 -4.46
CA GLN A 933 26.67 10.24 -3.89
C GLN A 933 27.05 11.54 -4.58
N TRP A 934 27.71 12.43 -3.83
CA TRP A 934 28.39 13.60 -4.38
C TRP A 934 29.62 13.15 -5.17
N ALA A 935 29.40 12.55 -6.34
CA ALA A 935 30.46 12.12 -7.25
C ALA A 935 30.69 13.19 -8.33
N ARG A 936 31.96 13.45 -8.65
CA ARG A 936 32.36 14.23 -9.82
C ARG A 936 32.10 13.38 -11.07
N GLN A 937 30.89 13.39 -11.60
CA GLN A 937 30.64 12.87 -12.96
C GLN A 937 31.03 13.93 -14.00
N THR A 938 31.39 13.45 -15.19
CA THR A 938 31.90 14.23 -16.33
C THR A 938 30.82 14.68 -17.33
N HIS A 939 29.56 14.27 -17.15
CA HIS A 939 28.48 14.52 -18.12
C HIS A 939 27.58 15.68 -17.68
N ARG A 940 27.34 16.66 -18.57
CA ARG A 940 26.38 17.74 -18.33
C ARG A 940 25.03 17.36 -18.92
N LEU A 941 24.02 17.21 -18.07
CA LEU A 941 22.63 17.18 -18.52
C LEU A 941 22.16 18.62 -18.67
N VAL A 942 21.84 19.05 -19.89
CA VAL A 942 21.28 20.39 -20.14
C VAL A 942 19.77 20.26 -20.29
N ASP A 943 19.05 20.69 -19.25
CA ASP A 943 17.59 20.75 -19.16
C ASP A 943 17.15 22.21 -18.96
N GLN A 944 15.87 22.52 -19.15
CA GLN A 944 15.35 23.90 -19.09
C GLN A 944 14.17 24.02 -18.13
N PHE A 945 14.02 25.18 -17.48
CA PHE A 945 12.85 25.46 -16.63
C PHE A 945 11.61 25.71 -17.48
N ILE A 946 10.51 25.06 -17.10
CA ILE A 946 9.16 25.30 -17.63
C ILE A 946 8.39 26.22 -16.68
N ALA A 947 8.42 25.92 -15.38
CA ALA A 947 7.71 26.67 -14.36
C ALA A 947 8.42 26.58 -13.01
N VAL A 948 8.25 27.60 -12.18
CA VAL A 948 8.77 27.63 -10.80
C VAL A 948 7.68 28.17 -9.89
N HIS A 949 7.31 27.39 -8.88
CA HIS A 949 6.31 27.80 -7.90
C HIS A 949 6.85 27.82 -6.49
N VAL A 950 6.57 28.89 -5.77
CA VAL A 950 6.97 29.04 -4.37
C VAL A 950 5.94 28.38 -3.48
N SER A 951 6.41 27.63 -2.48
CA SER A 951 5.52 27.05 -1.47
C SER A 951 4.72 28.14 -0.74
N PRO A 952 3.50 27.83 -0.28
CA PRO A 952 2.68 28.77 0.49
C PRO A 952 3.34 29.30 1.78
N CYS A 953 4.22 28.51 2.42
CA CYS A 953 4.99 28.97 3.58
C CYS A 953 6.18 29.88 3.20
N GLY A 954 6.44 30.07 1.91
CA GLY A 954 7.46 30.96 1.37
C GLY A 954 8.92 30.54 1.64
N SER A 955 9.15 29.29 2.04
CA SER A 955 10.47 28.79 2.45
C SER A 955 11.03 27.69 1.54
N HIS A 956 10.19 27.11 0.69
CA HIS A 956 10.55 26.12 -0.34
C HIS A 956 10.03 26.59 -1.70
N PHE A 957 10.56 26.03 -2.78
CA PHE A 957 9.98 26.17 -4.11
C PHE A 957 10.11 24.87 -4.90
N ALA A 958 9.17 24.65 -5.81
CA ALA A 958 9.17 23.55 -6.76
C ALA A 958 9.50 24.12 -8.16
N ALA A 959 10.41 23.47 -8.88
CA ALA A 959 10.81 23.86 -10.22
C ALA A 959 10.63 22.67 -11.16
N LEU A 960 9.82 22.85 -12.20
CA LEU A 960 9.54 21.84 -13.21
C LEU A 960 10.47 22.06 -14.41
N LEU A 961 11.19 21.01 -14.79
CA LEU A 961 12.11 20.99 -15.92
C LEU A 961 11.46 20.37 -17.16
N SER A 962 11.92 20.72 -18.35
CA SER A 962 11.35 20.22 -19.62
C SER A 962 11.36 18.70 -19.73
N GLY A 963 12.39 18.02 -19.20
CA GLY A 963 12.53 16.56 -19.23
C GLY A 963 11.72 15.77 -18.19
N CYS A 964 10.52 16.23 -17.80
CA CYS A 964 9.65 15.57 -16.80
C CYS A 964 10.29 15.38 -15.42
N ARG A 965 11.19 16.29 -15.03
CA ARG A 965 11.83 16.31 -13.72
C ARG A 965 11.30 17.46 -12.87
N LEU A 966 10.93 17.14 -11.63
CA LEU A 966 10.49 18.10 -10.64
C LEU A 966 11.57 18.23 -9.56
N LEU A 967 12.11 19.43 -9.42
CA LEU A 967 13.07 19.77 -8.37
C LEU A 967 12.35 20.47 -7.22
N LEU A 968 12.34 19.87 -6.04
CA LEU A 968 11.82 20.50 -4.83
C LEU A 968 12.98 21.00 -3.97
N VAL A 969 13.21 22.32 -3.96
CA VAL A 969 14.28 22.95 -3.19
C VAL A 969 13.73 23.44 -1.86
N SER A 970 14.18 22.81 -0.78
CA SER A 970 13.75 23.14 0.57
C SER A 970 14.62 24.21 1.21
N ASN A 971 14.02 25.09 2.03
CA ASN A 971 14.75 26.06 2.86
C ASN A 971 15.78 26.87 2.10
N PHE A 972 15.42 27.35 0.91
CA PHE A 972 16.32 28.08 0.00
C PHE A 972 16.94 29.33 0.65
N LYS A 973 16.34 29.84 1.73
CA LYS A 973 16.86 30.95 2.55
C LYS A 973 18.25 30.68 3.09
N ARG A 974 18.52 29.44 3.53
CA ARG A 974 19.81 29.06 4.11
C ARG A 974 20.97 29.09 3.10
N MET A 975 20.66 28.87 1.82
CA MET A 975 21.67 28.74 0.77
C MET A 975 22.60 29.95 0.71
N ASN A 976 23.91 29.66 0.76
CA ASN A 976 24.96 30.67 0.68
C ASN A 976 24.73 31.61 -0.53
N ARG A 977 24.84 32.92 -0.30
CA ARG A 977 24.59 33.94 -1.33
C ARG A 977 25.54 33.89 -2.52
N ASN A 978 26.74 33.31 -2.36
CA ASN A 978 27.67 33.17 -3.48
C ASN A 978 27.50 31.80 -4.17
N PRO A 979 26.85 31.74 -5.34
CA PRO A 979 26.56 30.50 -6.06
C PRO A 979 27.81 29.78 -6.55
N ARG A 980 28.96 30.47 -6.59
CA ARG A 980 30.25 29.91 -7.03
C ARG A 980 31.00 29.18 -5.93
N THR A 981 30.47 29.18 -4.71
CA THR A 981 31.12 28.50 -3.59
C THR A 981 30.70 27.05 -3.54
N ARG A 982 31.67 26.15 -3.32
CA ARG A 982 31.40 24.73 -3.03
C ARG A 982 30.39 24.56 -1.89
N ALA A 983 30.37 25.48 -0.92
CA ALA A 983 29.40 25.48 0.17
C ALA A 983 27.95 25.65 -0.34
N HIS A 984 27.72 26.59 -1.27
CA HIS A 984 26.41 26.76 -1.91
C HIS A 984 25.96 25.49 -2.63
N GLU A 985 26.84 24.90 -3.45
CA GLU A 985 26.50 23.71 -4.23
C GLU A 985 26.16 22.51 -3.34
N VAL A 986 26.96 22.28 -2.28
CA VAL A 986 26.70 21.21 -1.31
C VAL A 986 25.38 21.43 -0.57
N GLU A 987 25.07 22.68 -0.23
CA GLU A 987 23.82 23.01 0.46
C GLU A 987 22.60 22.85 -0.44
N LEU A 988 22.68 23.34 -1.68
CA LEU A 988 21.64 23.17 -2.69
C LEU A 988 21.34 21.69 -2.90
N TYR A 989 22.38 20.89 -3.10
CA TYR A 989 22.24 19.45 -3.27
C TYR A 989 21.61 18.74 -2.10
N ASN A 990 22.05 19.06 -0.87
CA ASN A 990 21.45 18.45 0.29
C ASN A 990 20.00 18.88 0.52
N SER A 991 19.62 20.07 0.04
CA SER A 991 18.31 20.68 0.26
C SER A 991 17.31 20.40 -0.87
N THR A 992 17.74 19.73 -1.95
CA THR A 992 16.91 19.48 -3.13
C THR A 992 16.51 18.02 -3.24
N LEU A 993 15.22 17.80 -3.50
CA LEU A 993 14.70 16.51 -3.94
C LEU A 993 14.57 16.53 -5.47
N ASP A 994 15.09 15.49 -6.12
CA ASP A 994 15.04 15.33 -7.58
C ASP A 994 14.01 14.24 -7.89
N ILE A 995 12.85 14.61 -8.43
CA ILE A 995 11.71 13.72 -8.64
C ILE A 995 11.52 13.50 -10.14
N HIS A 996 11.69 12.26 -10.59
CA HIS A 996 11.50 11.84 -11.98
C HIS A 996 10.08 11.32 -12.17
N LEU A 997 9.32 11.98 -13.04
CA LEU A 997 7.91 11.64 -13.32
C LEU A 997 7.73 10.88 -14.65
N GLY A 998 8.82 10.60 -15.36
CA GLY A 998 8.84 9.86 -16.62
C GLY A 998 10.22 9.89 -17.27
N SER A 999 10.38 9.20 -18.41
CA SER A 999 11.63 9.27 -19.19
C SER A 999 11.76 10.60 -19.93
N SER A 1000 12.93 11.24 -19.82
CA SER A 1000 13.23 12.52 -20.46
C SER A 1000 13.23 12.46 -21.99
N GLY A 1001 13.30 11.26 -22.59
CA GLY A 1001 13.28 11.07 -24.04
C GLY A 1001 11.87 10.92 -24.63
N SER A 1002 10.87 10.54 -23.83
CA SER A 1002 9.55 10.12 -24.32
C SER A 1002 8.38 10.97 -23.81
N ALA A 1003 8.65 11.87 -22.85
CA ALA A 1003 7.68 12.76 -22.24
C ALA A 1003 8.25 14.17 -22.05
N ARG A 1004 7.39 15.19 -22.14
CA ARG A 1004 7.74 16.59 -21.81
C ARG A 1004 6.86 17.14 -20.69
N SER A 1005 7.42 18.03 -19.89
CA SER A 1005 6.66 18.81 -18.91
C SER A 1005 5.82 19.89 -19.58
N ILE A 1006 4.61 20.12 -19.04
CA ILE A 1006 3.63 21.05 -19.60
C ILE A 1006 3.24 22.12 -18.58
N TYR A 1007 2.84 21.70 -17.38
CA TYR A 1007 2.33 22.63 -16.35
C TYR A 1007 2.72 22.23 -14.94
N LEU A 1008 2.83 23.22 -14.06
CA LEU A 1008 3.09 23.07 -12.63
C LEU A 1008 2.08 23.88 -11.83
N ALA A 1009 1.55 23.31 -10.76
CA ALA A 1009 0.77 24.00 -9.75
C ALA A 1009 1.27 23.60 -8.36
N TYR A 1010 1.23 24.53 -7.40
CA TYR A 1010 1.62 24.26 -6.01
C TYR A 1010 0.62 24.93 -5.06
N GLU A 1011 -0.06 24.12 -4.25
CA GLU A 1011 -1.03 24.54 -3.25
C GLU A 1011 -0.69 24.03 -1.84
N ALA A 1012 -1.24 24.67 -0.81
CA ALA A 1012 -1.10 24.23 0.57
C ALA A 1012 -2.02 23.03 0.87
N GLY A 1013 -1.48 22.04 1.56
CA GLY A 1013 -2.25 20.98 2.21
C GLY A 1013 -2.51 21.26 3.69
N ASP A 1014 -3.28 20.38 4.33
CA ASP A 1014 -3.50 20.44 5.78
C ASP A 1014 -2.20 20.23 6.55
N GLY A 1015 -2.07 20.88 7.71
CA GLY A 1015 -0.90 20.71 8.58
C GLY A 1015 0.44 21.17 7.97
N GLY A 1016 0.42 21.96 6.89
CA GLY A 1016 1.63 22.42 6.20
C GLY A 1016 2.20 21.41 5.19
N GLU A 1017 1.45 20.36 4.85
CA GLU A 1017 1.75 19.51 3.70
C GLU A 1017 1.75 20.34 2.41
N GLY A 1018 2.59 19.98 1.44
CA GLY A 1018 2.58 20.58 0.11
C GLY A 1018 1.86 19.68 -0.89
N ARG A 1019 0.97 20.26 -1.72
CA ARG A 1019 0.35 19.56 -2.85
C ARG A 1019 0.89 20.14 -4.14
N ILE A 1020 1.59 19.32 -4.93
CA ILE A 1020 2.16 19.75 -6.21
C ILE A 1020 1.47 18.99 -7.33
N GLY A 1021 0.90 19.71 -8.28
CA GLY A 1021 0.27 19.17 -9.47
C GLY A 1021 1.21 19.36 -10.65
N VAL A 1022 1.47 18.30 -11.41
CA VAL A 1022 2.33 18.34 -12.60
C VAL A 1022 1.59 17.73 -13.77
N VAL A 1023 1.55 18.45 -14.89
CA VAL A 1023 1.10 17.89 -16.17
C VAL A 1023 2.32 17.61 -17.02
N THR A 1024 2.43 16.37 -17.52
CA THR A 1024 3.36 16.00 -18.57
C THR A 1024 2.57 15.61 -19.82
N SER A 1025 3.24 15.43 -20.95
CA SER A 1025 2.62 14.90 -22.16
C SER A 1025 2.17 13.44 -22.05
N ARG A 1026 2.33 12.79 -20.89
CA ARG A 1026 1.97 11.39 -20.65
C ARG A 1026 1.00 11.18 -19.49
N ALA A 1027 1.01 12.07 -18.49
CA ALA A 1027 0.15 11.93 -17.32
C ALA A 1027 -0.03 13.24 -16.56
N VAL A 1028 -1.09 13.29 -15.76
CA VAL A 1028 -1.26 14.27 -14.67
C VAL A 1028 -0.86 13.62 -13.35
N PHE A 1029 0.09 14.24 -12.65
CA PHE A 1029 0.60 13.78 -11.36
C PHE A 1029 0.20 14.70 -10.22
N ILE A 1030 -0.05 14.09 -9.07
CA ILE A 1030 -0.20 14.74 -7.76
C ILE A 1030 0.92 14.24 -6.87
N ILE A 1031 1.76 15.15 -6.40
CA ILE A 1031 2.85 14.88 -5.47
C ILE A 1031 2.48 15.46 -4.11
N LEU A 1032 2.34 14.60 -3.11
CA LEU A 1032 2.09 14.99 -1.73
C LEU A 1032 3.41 15.02 -0.97
N VAL A 1033 3.78 16.21 -0.51
CA VAL A 1033 5.02 16.48 0.21
C VAL A 1033 4.68 16.65 1.69
N PRO A 1034 5.32 15.90 2.61
CA PRO A 1034 5.10 16.09 4.04
C PRO A 1034 5.57 17.49 4.48
N PRO A 1035 5.12 18.00 5.64
CA PRO A 1035 5.56 19.30 6.13
C PRO A 1035 7.08 19.31 6.29
N ILE A 1036 7.75 20.18 5.54
CA ILE A 1036 9.20 20.34 5.64
C ILE A 1036 9.45 21.38 6.75
N PRO A 1037 10.19 21.05 7.82
CA PRO A 1037 10.45 22.00 8.89
C PRO A 1037 11.13 23.25 8.33
N ALA A 1038 10.52 24.41 8.57
CA ALA A 1038 11.09 25.71 8.20
C ALA A 1038 12.27 26.13 9.10
N THR A 1039 12.60 25.34 10.13
CA THR A 1039 13.56 25.74 11.17
C THR A 1039 14.99 25.84 10.65
N GLU A 1040 15.58 27.02 10.88
CA GLU A 1040 16.97 27.35 10.54
C GLU A 1040 18.03 26.57 11.35
N ASP A 1041 17.64 25.73 12.31
CA ASP A 1041 18.56 25.06 13.25
C ASP A 1041 18.80 23.55 13.10
N THR A 1042 18.13 22.84 12.20
CA THR A 1042 18.28 21.37 12.08
C THR A 1042 19.19 20.96 10.94
N THR A 1043 20.18 20.12 11.28
CA THR A 1043 20.92 19.25 10.35
C THR A 1043 19.97 18.67 9.32
N LEU A 1044 20.31 18.80 8.03
CA LEU A 1044 19.54 18.26 6.91
C LEU A 1044 19.09 16.82 7.21
N PRO A 1045 17.84 16.46 6.86
CA PRO A 1045 17.31 15.16 7.22
C PRO A 1045 18.23 14.06 6.67
N VAL A 1046 18.74 13.23 7.58
CA VAL A 1046 19.61 12.08 7.26
C VAL A 1046 18.84 11.04 6.45
N VAL A 1047 17.51 11.04 6.58
CA VAL A 1047 16.58 10.14 5.91
C VAL A 1047 15.78 10.92 4.86
N PRO A 1048 15.56 10.37 3.66
CA PRO A 1048 14.75 11.03 2.64
C PRO A 1048 13.32 11.26 3.15
N PRO A 1049 12.72 12.45 2.92
CA PRO A 1049 11.32 12.67 3.23
C PRO A 1049 10.43 11.69 2.45
N LYS A 1050 9.46 11.07 3.14
CA LYS A 1050 8.52 10.17 2.49
C LYS A 1050 7.50 10.98 1.69
N ILE A 1051 7.72 11.11 0.38
CA ILE A 1051 6.77 11.70 -0.55
C ILE A 1051 5.80 10.64 -1.08
N ARG A 1052 4.64 11.07 -1.55
CA ARG A 1052 3.68 10.20 -2.24
C ARG A 1052 3.44 10.78 -3.63
N ILE A 1053 3.39 9.91 -4.63
CA ILE A 1053 3.13 10.31 -6.01
C ILE A 1053 1.97 9.47 -6.52
N ALA A 1054 0.93 10.16 -6.97
CA ALA A 1054 -0.23 9.58 -7.59
C ALA A 1054 -0.42 10.14 -9.00
N ARG A 1055 -0.93 9.30 -9.91
CA ARG A 1055 -1.37 9.71 -11.25
C ARG A 1055 -2.89 9.80 -11.28
N VAL A 1056 -3.43 10.76 -12.03
CA VAL A 1056 -4.87 10.87 -12.30
C VAL A 1056 -5.22 10.04 -13.53
N LYS A 1057 -5.84 8.88 -13.33
CA LYS A 1057 -6.12 7.89 -14.40
C LYS A 1057 -7.04 8.42 -15.50
N ALA A 1058 -7.90 9.36 -15.16
CA ALA A 1058 -8.89 9.90 -16.11
C ALA A 1058 -8.27 10.74 -17.24
N PHE A 1059 -7.01 11.19 -17.11
CA PHE A 1059 -6.36 12.09 -18.07
C PHE A 1059 -5.11 11.44 -18.66
N MET A 1060 -5.32 10.50 -19.59
CA MET A 1060 -4.24 9.67 -20.15
C MET A 1060 -3.98 9.84 -21.64
N ASN A 1061 -4.89 10.48 -22.39
CA ASN A 1061 -4.68 10.73 -23.81
C ASN A 1061 -3.51 11.71 -24.03
N PRO A 1062 -2.37 11.28 -24.63
CA PRO A 1062 -1.18 12.13 -24.79
C PRO A 1062 -1.41 13.36 -25.68
N SER A 1063 -2.30 13.25 -26.66
CA SER A 1063 -2.66 14.36 -27.56
C SER A 1063 -3.44 15.43 -26.80
N SER A 1064 -4.43 15.02 -25.99
CA SER A 1064 -5.19 15.93 -25.13
C SER A 1064 -4.35 16.50 -23.98
N LEU A 1065 -3.37 15.74 -23.45
CA LEU A 1065 -2.42 16.26 -22.45
C LEU A 1065 -1.56 17.38 -23.03
N SER A 1066 -1.15 17.25 -24.29
CA SER A 1066 -0.34 18.24 -24.98
C SER A 1066 -1.06 19.57 -25.21
N SER A 1067 -2.39 19.60 -25.17
CA SER A 1067 -3.22 20.80 -25.29
C SER A 1067 -3.59 21.44 -23.95
N VAL A 1068 -3.24 20.81 -22.81
CA VAL A 1068 -3.46 21.40 -21.49
C VAL A 1068 -2.64 22.69 -21.38
N SER A 1069 -3.31 23.80 -21.08
CA SER A 1069 -2.73 25.13 -20.95
C SER A 1069 -2.83 25.71 -19.54
N CYS A 1070 -3.57 25.04 -18.65
CA CYS A 1070 -3.72 25.44 -17.26
C CYS A 1070 -4.05 24.24 -16.36
N LEU A 1071 -3.38 24.18 -15.21
CA LEU A 1071 -3.70 23.29 -14.09
C LEU A 1071 -3.79 24.16 -12.84
N MET A 1072 -4.85 23.95 -12.05
CA MET A 1072 -5.05 24.58 -10.76
C MET A 1072 -5.31 23.52 -9.70
N LEU A 1073 -4.80 23.75 -8.51
CA LEU A 1073 -5.13 22.99 -7.31
C LEU A 1073 -5.90 23.90 -6.36
N SER A 1074 -6.77 23.29 -5.57
CA SER A 1074 -7.53 23.95 -4.52
C SER A 1074 -7.56 23.06 -3.27
N ASP A 1075 -8.36 23.43 -2.28
CA ASP A 1075 -8.50 22.65 -1.08
C ASP A 1075 -9.17 21.29 -1.36
N THR A 1076 -10.21 21.26 -2.20
CA THR A 1076 -11.03 20.07 -2.44
C THR A 1076 -10.99 19.52 -3.86
N GLY A 1077 -10.26 20.15 -4.78
CA GLY A 1077 -10.20 19.71 -6.16
C GLY A 1077 -8.93 20.06 -6.92
N LEU A 1078 -8.75 19.34 -8.03
CA LEU A 1078 -7.79 19.63 -9.09
C LEU A 1078 -8.58 20.03 -10.35
N PHE A 1079 -8.22 21.14 -11.00
CA PHE A 1079 -8.92 21.67 -12.18
C PHE A 1079 -7.94 21.81 -13.34
N LEU A 1080 -8.34 21.39 -14.53
CA LEU A 1080 -7.55 21.56 -15.75
C LEU A 1080 -8.44 21.77 -16.97
N ASN A 1081 -7.89 22.40 -18.01
CA ASN A 1081 -8.54 22.40 -19.31
C ASN A 1081 -8.15 21.13 -20.06
N TRP A 1082 -9.13 20.40 -20.58
CA TRP A 1082 -8.93 19.08 -21.17
C TRP A 1082 -9.87 18.84 -22.35
N ASP A 1083 -9.39 18.10 -23.34
CA ASP A 1083 -10.10 17.81 -24.59
C ASP A 1083 -10.42 16.31 -24.71
N GLY A 1084 -11.20 15.79 -23.75
CA GLY A 1084 -11.42 14.35 -23.58
C GLY A 1084 -12.74 13.82 -24.12
N ASP A 1085 -13.74 14.69 -24.31
CA ASP A 1085 -15.12 14.26 -24.51
C ASP A 1085 -15.38 13.52 -25.84
N ASN A 1086 -14.40 13.51 -26.76
CA ASN A 1086 -14.46 12.67 -27.97
C ASN A 1086 -14.21 11.17 -27.70
N ASN A 1087 -13.78 10.77 -26.50
CA ASN A 1087 -13.30 9.40 -26.22
C ASN A 1087 -14.28 8.52 -25.42
N ASN A 1088 -15.59 8.78 -25.45
CA ASN A 1088 -16.60 7.88 -24.86
C ASN A 1088 -17.13 6.84 -25.86
N SER A 1089 -16.40 6.57 -26.95
CA SER A 1089 -16.76 5.49 -27.87
C SER A 1089 -16.23 4.16 -27.33
N PRO A 1090 -16.90 3.02 -27.58
CA PRO A 1090 -16.41 1.70 -27.17
C PRO A 1090 -15.02 1.34 -27.70
N GLU A 1091 -14.56 2.00 -28.78
CA GLU A 1091 -13.21 1.83 -29.33
C GLU A 1091 -12.11 2.43 -28.41
N ASP A 1092 -12.49 3.28 -27.47
CA ASP A 1092 -11.57 4.00 -26.59
C ASP A 1092 -11.13 3.19 -25.36
N GLU A 1093 -11.83 2.11 -24.99
CA GLU A 1093 -11.38 1.21 -23.90
C GLU A 1093 -10.05 0.54 -24.27
N ASP A 1094 -9.93 0.05 -25.51
CA ASP A 1094 -8.68 -0.52 -26.04
C ASP A 1094 -7.58 0.56 -26.14
N ALA A 1095 -7.94 1.79 -26.51
CA ALA A 1095 -7.00 2.91 -26.57
C ALA A 1095 -6.48 3.29 -25.17
N SER A 1096 -7.36 3.28 -24.16
CA SER A 1096 -6.98 3.56 -22.77
C SER A 1096 -6.00 2.52 -22.24
N GLN A 1097 -6.19 1.24 -22.57
CA GLN A 1097 -5.23 0.20 -22.19
C GLN A 1097 -3.88 0.40 -22.90
N ASN A 1098 -3.89 0.76 -24.18
CA ASN A 1098 -2.67 1.08 -24.92
C ASN A 1098 -1.94 2.31 -24.33
N TRP A 1099 -2.66 3.33 -23.84
CA TRP A 1099 -2.04 4.48 -23.18
C TRP A 1099 -1.42 4.12 -21.84
N GLU A 1100 -2.07 3.24 -21.08
CA GLU A 1100 -1.53 2.71 -19.82
C GLU A 1100 -0.24 1.93 -20.08
N GLU A 1101 -0.24 1.03 -21.07
CA GLU A 1101 0.97 0.29 -21.47
C GLU A 1101 2.07 1.22 -21.96
N ALA A 1102 1.74 2.21 -22.81
CA ALA A 1102 2.70 3.20 -23.29
C ALA A 1102 3.27 4.10 -22.18
N PHE A 1103 2.49 4.36 -21.13
CA PHE A 1103 2.94 5.05 -19.94
C PHE A 1103 3.91 4.18 -19.14
N GLU A 1104 3.53 2.94 -18.84
CA GLU A 1104 4.37 2.00 -18.09
C GLU A 1104 5.68 1.69 -18.86
N ASP A 1105 5.63 1.55 -20.19
CA ASP A 1105 6.84 1.43 -21.02
C ASP A 1105 7.73 2.68 -20.94
N SER A 1106 7.14 3.87 -20.84
CA SER A 1106 7.93 5.10 -20.62
C SER A 1106 8.64 5.13 -19.26
N LEU A 1107 8.15 4.40 -18.26
CA LEU A 1107 8.82 4.21 -16.97
C LEU A 1107 9.97 3.19 -17.09
N ARG A 1108 9.88 2.19 -17.97
CA ARG A 1108 10.99 1.25 -18.25
C ARG A 1108 12.18 1.96 -18.88
N ASP A 1109 11.89 2.87 -19.82
CA ASP A 1109 12.90 3.70 -20.47
C ASP A 1109 13.43 4.85 -19.58
N SER A 1110 13.02 4.89 -18.30
CA SER A 1110 13.48 5.90 -17.33
C SER A 1110 14.80 5.53 -16.65
N ASP A 1111 15.29 4.29 -16.87
CA ASP A 1111 16.71 3.98 -16.69
C ASP A 1111 17.47 4.91 -17.63
N VAL A 1112 17.89 6.06 -17.09
CA VAL A 1112 18.73 7.04 -17.78
C VAL A 1112 19.81 6.22 -18.46
N PRO A 1113 19.81 6.12 -19.80
CA PRO A 1113 20.86 5.37 -20.45
C PRO A 1113 22.14 6.05 -19.99
N ASP A 1114 23.00 5.28 -19.33
CA ASP A 1114 24.37 5.66 -19.03
C ASP A 1114 25.05 5.77 -20.40
N THR A 1115 24.68 6.81 -21.16
CA THR A 1115 25.19 7.05 -22.50
C THR A 1115 26.58 7.59 -22.29
N ASP A 1116 27.55 6.70 -22.41
CA ASP A 1116 29.00 6.94 -22.38
C ASP A 1116 29.50 7.98 -23.43
N GLY A 1117 28.63 8.79 -24.04
CA GLY A 1117 29.02 9.80 -25.04
C GLY A 1117 28.04 10.97 -25.19
N GLY A 1118 28.45 12.15 -24.70
CA GLY A 1118 27.94 13.46 -25.12
C GLY A 1118 26.96 14.16 -24.16
N ASP A 1119 27.00 15.50 -24.17
CA ASP A 1119 26.01 16.36 -23.52
C ASP A 1119 24.66 16.16 -24.22
N VAL A 1120 23.66 15.63 -23.50
CA VAL A 1120 22.31 15.44 -24.04
C VAL A 1120 21.49 16.71 -23.77
N VAL A 1121 21.21 17.48 -24.83
CA VAL A 1121 20.20 18.54 -24.80
C VAL A 1121 18.83 17.87 -24.93
N VAL A 1122 18.04 17.91 -23.87
CA VAL A 1122 16.65 17.45 -23.92
C VAL A 1122 15.83 18.60 -24.51
N SER A 1123 15.70 18.65 -25.84
CA SER A 1123 14.76 19.56 -26.52
C SER A 1123 13.88 18.78 -27.47
N PRO A 1124 12.75 18.22 -27.01
CA PRO A 1124 11.78 17.67 -27.91
C PRO A 1124 11.00 18.84 -28.56
N ASP A 1125 11.45 19.27 -29.75
CA ASP A 1125 10.65 20.11 -30.65
C ASP A 1125 9.49 19.27 -31.20
N ILE A 1126 8.44 19.10 -30.39
CA ILE A 1126 7.18 18.49 -30.84
C ILE A 1126 6.29 19.64 -31.35
N PRO A 1127 5.75 19.56 -32.57
CA PRO A 1127 4.85 20.58 -33.09
C PRO A 1127 3.65 20.77 -32.16
N ASP A 1128 3.34 22.03 -31.88
CA ASP A 1128 2.22 22.49 -31.04
C ASP A 1128 0.90 22.09 -31.72
N GLN A 1129 0.49 20.83 -31.59
CA GLN A 1129 -0.82 20.35 -32.04
C GLN A 1129 -1.86 20.86 -31.05
N ARG A 1130 -2.53 21.94 -31.43
CA ARG A 1130 -3.61 22.51 -30.62
C ARG A 1130 -4.87 21.71 -30.85
N ALA A 1131 -5.54 21.38 -29.76
CA ALA A 1131 -6.84 20.74 -29.77
C ALA A 1131 -7.92 21.67 -30.34
N ASP A 1132 -8.87 21.11 -31.08
CA ASP A 1132 -10.00 21.86 -31.64
C ASP A 1132 -11.03 22.22 -30.56
N THR A 1133 -11.04 21.50 -29.43
CA THR A 1133 -11.86 21.76 -28.25
C THR A 1133 -11.05 21.66 -26.95
N SER A 1134 -11.48 22.32 -25.88
CA SER A 1134 -10.90 22.25 -24.53
C SER A 1134 -11.90 22.81 -23.54
N ILE A 1135 -12.33 22.00 -22.58
CA ILE A 1135 -13.32 22.38 -21.55
C ILE A 1135 -12.71 22.23 -20.16
N VAL A 1136 -13.33 22.78 -19.14
CA VAL A 1136 -12.84 22.59 -17.76
C VAL A 1136 -13.28 21.23 -17.24
N HIS A 1137 -12.31 20.42 -16.82
CA HIS A 1137 -12.54 19.24 -16.02
C HIS A 1137 -11.97 19.46 -14.61
N ALA A 1138 -12.60 18.84 -13.63
CA ALA A 1138 -12.09 18.78 -12.27
C ALA A 1138 -12.11 17.36 -11.70
N VAL A 1139 -11.14 17.06 -10.85
CA VAL A 1139 -11.17 15.91 -9.95
C VAL A 1139 -11.61 16.41 -8.59
N GLU A 1140 -12.78 16.00 -8.14
CA GLU A 1140 -13.31 16.32 -6.81
C GLU A 1140 -12.81 15.29 -5.79
N PHE A 1141 -12.21 15.79 -4.71
CA PHE A 1141 -11.79 15.03 -3.55
C PHE A 1141 -12.74 15.23 -2.36
N LEU A 1142 -13.85 15.94 -2.57
CA LEU A 1142 -14.93 16.04 -1.61
C LEU A 1142 -15.82 14.78 -1.72
N PRO A 1143 -16.18 14.13 -0.60
CA PRO A 1143 -17.08 12.97 -0.65
C PRO A 1143 -18.44 13.36 -1.26
N PRO A 1144 -19.07 12.48 -2.08
CA PRO A 1144 -20.35 12.78 -2.72
C PRO A 1144 -21.47 13.15 -1.75
N GLU A 1145 -21.49 12.53 -0.57
CA GLU A 1145 -22.46 12.79 0.50
C GLU A 1145 -22.30 14.15 1.21
N THR A 1146 -21.21 14.88 0.93
CA THR A 1146 -20.95 16.23 1.47
C THR A 1146 -21.43 17.33 0.54
N ARG A 1147 -21.69 17.00 -0.73
CA ARG A 1147 -22.33 17.89 -1.72
C ARG A 1147 -23.84 17.92 -1.48
#